data_AF-A0A7Z8ZPR8-F1
#
_entry.id   AF-A0A7Z8ZPR8-F1
#
_cell.length_a   1.000
_cell.length_b   1.000
_cell.length_c   1.000
_cell.angle_alpha   90.00
_cell.angle_beta   90.00
_cell.angle_gamma   90.00
#
_symmetry.space_group_name_H-M   'P 1'
#
loop_
_entity.id
_entity.type
_entity.pdbx_description
1 polymer ?
#
loop_
_entity_poly.entity_id
_entity_poly.type
_entity_poly.pdbx_seq_one_letter_code
_entity_poly.pdbx_strand_id
1 'polypeptide(L)'
;MSADKEEIALYYEAKNDKVRKRLGIKGGFYWRTAKKLSVAISRGVVAMDDAGFDEEDFKKPVRVHLPVVNDLPPEGVFDTEFCNRYEKGGEDGITMVLIAPSPSVQDKPASTDNTNVNGEDMAEIEENMLLPVSGQELPIRWLAQRGSEKPVTHVSRDELQALHIARAEELPAVTALAISHKTSLLDPLEIRDLHKLVRDTDKVFPNPGNSGLGLMAAFFEAYLGADYTDRGLLTKEWMKGNRVSRITRTASGANAGGGNKTDRNPNLVHTFDTLDVEIAAATLPMDFNIYEIPGSVYRRAKEVVRKKESPFKEWSAALRAIPGILDYSRAAIFALIRSAHPEFYHYPGRLQGYINAYLTETDHENPTEETLAAARHTPEKDILEEVNRELAAECETEEEKNNEEKSQPSDAMVDEQATTEAMEPDTTEHRQDTQSLDTQAQIDPVNQVKATTDEVNKIMQAANTSQPDADKLLAASRGEFVAGISDPNDPKWVKGIEIRDSVNQNQQETEQNDQKAEQNSPNALQNEPETKQPEPVAQQEPEKVCTACGQSGGGNCPDCGAVMGDATYQETFDEENQVEVQENDPEEMEGAEHPHKENAGSAQDHASDNKTGEAADHSIKVNGHHEITSTSRTCDHLMIDLETMGKNPDAPIISIGAIFFDPQTGDMGPEFSKTIDLETAGGVIDRDTIKWWLKQSREAQSAIMTDEIPLDDALLQLREFIDENSGEFFVRVWGNGANFDNVILRRSYERQGIPCPWRWSNDRDVRTIVELGKAIDFDARTAIPFEGVRHNALDDARYQAKYVSAIWQKLIPNPVDF
;
A
#
# COMPACT_ATOMS: atom_id res chain seq x y z
N MET A 1 58.78 -16.67 69.56
CA MET A 1 57.75 -15.67 69.21
C MET A 1 56.76 -16.38 68.32
N SER A 2 55.48 -16.49 68.72
CA SER A 2 54.48 -16.97 67.77
C SER A 2 54.33 -15.93 66.68
N ALA A 3 54.33 -16.36 65.42
CA ALA A 3 54.28 -15.48 64.26
C ALA A 3 52.87 -15.53 63.66
N ASP A 4 51.88 -15.34 64.53
CA ASP A 4 50.46 -15.56 64.25
C ASP A 4 50.06 -14.82 62.97
N LYS A 5 49.69 -15.61 61.96
CA LYS A 5 49.07 -15.14 60.74
C LYS A 5 47.60 -15.51 60.83
N GLU A 6 46.73 -14.60 60.44
CA GLU A 6 45.31 -14.89 60.26
C GLU A 6 45.03 -15.20 58.79
N GLU A 7 44.06 -16.06 58.54
CA GLU A 7 43.38 -16.12 57.25
C GLU A 7 42.42 -14.92 57.15
N ILE A 8 42.59 -14.13 56.10
CA ILE A 8 41.82 -12.91 55.88
C ILE A 8 41.13 -13.00 54.52
N ALA A 9 39.83 -13.25 54.53
CA ALA A 9 38.95 -13.18 53.38
C ALA A 9 38.32 -11.78 53.27
N LEU A 10 38.22 -11.27 52.06
CA LEU A 10 37.72 -9.93 51.71
C LEU A 10 36.71 -10.06 50.56
N TYR A 11 35.60 -9.35 50.70
CA TYR A 11 34.59 -9.18 49.65
C TYR A 11 34.58 -7.74 49.16
N TYR A 12 34.75 -7.56 47.85
CA TYR A 12 34.73 -6.29 47.15
C TYR A 12 33.41 -6.16 46.39
N GLU A 13 32.46 -5.41 46.93
CA GLU A 13 31.13 -5.21 46.34
C GLU A 13 31.20 -4.19 45.19
N ALA A 14 30.54 -4.42 44.05
CA ALA A 14 30.49 -3.43 42.97
C ALA A 14 29.87 -2.09 43.45
N LYS A 15 30.47 -0.96 43.08
CA LYS A 15 30.18 0.39 43.61
C LYS A 15 28.73 0.83 43.38
N ASN A 16 28.14 0.52 42.23
CA ASN A 16 26.75 0.78 41.86
C ASN A 16 26.29 -0.16 40.72
N ASP A 17 25.00 -0.12 40.38
CA ASP A 17 24.44 -0.98 39.33
C ASP A 17 24.92 -0.65 37.91
N LYS A 18 25.41 0.58 37.66
CA LYS A 18 26.05 0.94 36.37
C LYS A 18 27.38 0.20 36.19
N VAL A 19 28.18 0.07 37.26
CA VAL A 19 29.38 -0.79 37.27
C VAL A 19 29.00 -2.26 37.15
N ARG A 20 28.01 -2.75 37.92
CA ARG A 20 27.53 -4.15 37.82
C ARG A 20 27.12 -4.51 36.38
N LYS A 21 26.37 -3.64 35.70
CA LYS A 21 25.96 -3.82 34.30
C LYS A 21 27.12 -3.71 33.30
N ARG A 22 28.11 -2.83 33.54
CA ARG A 22 29.28 -2.68 32.65
C ARG A 22 30.26 -3.86 32.75
N LEU A 23 30.49 -4.38 33.96
CA LEU A 23 31.48 -5.43 34.21
C LEU A 23 30.88 -6.85 34.24
N GLY A 24 29.55 -7.00 34.32
CA GLY A 24 28.87 -8.30 34.39
C GLY A 24 28.94 -9.01 35.75
N ILE A 25 29.56 -8.41 36.78
CA ILE A 25 29.88 -9.05 38.06
C ILE A 25 29.17 -8.42 39.26
N LYS A 26 28.71 -9.23 40.22
CA LYS A 26 28.15 -8.76 41.51
C LYS A 26 29.22 -8.08 42.39
N GLY A 27 30.44 -8.58 42.33
CA GLY A 27 31.60 -8.21 43.14
C GLY A 27 32.76 -9.18 42.90
N GLY A 28 33.81 -9.09 43.71
CA GLY A 28 34.94 -10.02 43.70
C GLY A 28 35.37 -10.47 45.09
N PHE A 29 35.83 -11.72 45.19
CA PHE A 29 36.31 -12.34 46.41
C PHE A 29 37.83 -12.54 46.35
N TYR A 30 38.49 -12.33 47.48
CA TYR A 30 39.94 -12.52 47.62
C TYR A 30 40.26 -12.93 49.05
N TRP A 31 41.21 -13.86 49.23
CA TRP A 31 41.69 -14.22 50.56
C TRP A 31 43.20 -14.45 50.61
N ARG A 32 43.83 -14.17 51.75
CA ARG A 32 45.26 -14.47 51.99
C ARG A 32 45.59 -14.61 53.48
N THR A 33 46.60 -15.44 53.76
CA THR A 33 47.19 -15.68 55.09
C THR A 33 48.15 -14.53 55.45
N ALA A 34 47.71 -13.58 56.27
CA ALA A 34 48.41 -12.33 56.54
C ALA A 34 48.58 -12.02 58.04
N LYS A 35 49.60 -11.22 58.39
CA LYS A 35 49.81 -10.75 59.78
C LYS A 35 49.01 -9.49 60.15
N LYS A 36 48.35 -8.86 59.18
CA LYS A 36 47.58 -7.61 59.33
C LYS A 36 46.54 -7.51 58.22
N LEU A 37 45.33 -7.05 58.56
CA LEU A 37 44.26 -6.75 57.60
C LEU A 37 44.69 -5.78 56.49
N SER A 38 45.46 -4.73 56.81
CA SER A 38 45.96 -3.78 55.80
C SER A 38 46.88 -4.43 54.76
N VAL A 39 47.65 -5.47 55.13
CA VAL A 39 48.51 -6.21 54.20
C VAL A 39 47.68 -7.14 53.31
N ALA A 40 46.55 -7.66 53.79
CA ALA A 40 45.60 -8.39 52.95
C ALA A 40 44.93 -7.45 51.94
N ILE A 41 44.41 -6.29 52.39
CA ILE A 41 43.74 -5.30 51.53
C ILE A 41 44.68 -4.80 50.42
N SER A 42 45.89 -4.32 50.74
CA SER A 42 46.85 -3.85 49.73
C SER A 42 47.38 -4.95 48.80
N ARG A 43 47.11 -6.23 49.09
CA ARG A 43 47.42 -7.35 48.17
C ARG A 43 46.20 -7.84 47.40
N GLY A 44 44.99 -7.59 47.89
CA GLY A 44 43.74 -7.77 47.13
C GLY A 44 43.58 -6.73 46.04
N VAL A 45 43.96 -5.46 46.29
CA VAL A 45 44.00 -4.41 45.25
C VAL A 45 44.97 -4.79 44.12
N VAL A 46 46.18 -5.26 44.45
CA VAL A 46 47.12 -5.74 43.41
C VAL A 46 46.57 -6.95 42.66
N ALA A 47 45.92 -7.89 43.33
CA ALA A 47 45.30 -9.05 42.67
C ALA A 47 44.07 -8.69 41.81
N MET A 48 43.42 -7.56 42.08
CA MET A 48 42.31 -7.01 41.30
C MET A 48 42.83 -6.32 40.01
N ASP A 49 43.91 -5.53 40.12
CA ASP A 49 44.63 -4.92 38.99
C ASP A 49 45.27 -6.00 38.09
N ASP A 50 45.95 -7.00 38.68
CA ASP A 50 46.45 -8.20 37.99
C ASP A 50 45.34 -8.99 37.26
N ALA A 51 44.08 -8.86 37.69
CA ALA A 51 42.90 -9.48 37.08
C ALA A 51 42.16 -8.58 36.07
N GLY A 52 42.66 -7.35 35.83
CA GLY A 52 42.09 -6.41 34.86
C GLY A 52 40.93 -5.55 35.37
N PHE A 53 40.80 -5.37 36.69
CA PHE A 53 39.74 -4.58 37.32
C PHE A 53 40.29 -3.37 38.08
N ASP A 54 39.57 -2.24 38.06
CA ASP A 54 39.95 -0.98 38.72
C ASP A 54 39.46 -0.93 40.19
N GLU A 55 40.29 -0.48 41.14
CA GLU A 55 39.87 -0.27 42.55
C GLU A 55 38.73 0.74 42.65
N GLU A 56 38.67 1.73 41.75
CA GLU A 56 37.60 2.73 41.72
C GLU A 56 36.22 2.13 41.40
N ASP A 57 36.11 0.91 40.86
CA ASP A 57 34.84 0.28 40.54
C ASP A 57 34.17 -0.44 41.73
N PHE A 58 34.88 -0.60 42.85
CA PHE A 58 34.38 -1.34 44.01
C PHE A 58 34.16 -0.45 45.23
N LYS A 59 33.35 -0.95 46.17
CA LYS A 59 33.26 -0.43 47.53
C LYS A 59 34.46 -0.93 48.33
N LYS A 60 34.82 -0.20 49.40
CA LYS A 60 35.89 -0.61 50.32
C LYS A 60 35.65 -2.05 50.81
N PRO A 61 36.66 -2.93 50.79
CA PRO A 61 36.47 -4.35 51.06
C PRO A 61 35.94 -4.62 52.47
N VAL A 62 34.95 -5.49 52.55
CA VAL A 62 34.40 -6.01 53.82
C VAL A 62 35.17 -7.28 54.18
N ARG A 63 35.63 -7.40 55.43
CA ARG A 63 36.17 -8.69 55.92
C ARG A 63 35.00 -9.64 56.16
N VAL A 64 35.11 -10.83 55.58
CA VAL A 64 34.10 -11.89 55.63
C VAL A 64 34.69 -13.15 56.26
N HIS A 65 33.85 -14.10 56.67
CA HIS A 65 34.35 -15.40 57.12
C HIS A 65 34.94 -16.19 55.96
N LEU A 66 36.07 -16.89 56.18
CA LEU A 66 36.69 -17.72 55.13
C LEU A 66 35.76 -18.92 54.84
N PRO A 67 35.27 -19.12 53.62
CA PRO A 67 34.34 -20.19 53.31
C PRO A 67 35.06 -21.54 53.27
N VAL A 68 34.58 -22.53 54.03
CA VAL A 68 35.11 -23.90 54.00
C VAL A 68 34.38 -24.69 52.91
N VAL A 69 34.75 -24.42 51.65
CA VAL A 69 34.09 -24.95 50.45
C VAL A 69 35.10 -25.55 49.46
N ASN A 70 34.66 -26.53 48.67
CA ASN A 70 35.54 -27.31 47.78
C ASN A 70 36.07 -26.50 46.58
N ASP A 71 35.40 -25.42 46.22
CA ASP A 71 35.68 -24.55 45.07
C ASP A 71 36.15 -23.15 45.48
N LEU A 72 36.74 -23.03 46.68
CA LEU A 72 37.40 -21.82 47.16
C LEU A 72 38.59 -21.48 46.23
N PRO A 73 38.71 -20.23 45.72
CA PRO A 73 39.81 -19.86 44.83
C PRO A 73 41.19 -20.00 45.48
N PRO A 74 42.27 -20.13 44.68
CA PRO A 74 43.63 -20.23 45.21
C PRO A 74 44.03 -19.02 46.07
N GLU A 75 44.87 -19.23 47.08
CA GLU A 75 45.30 -18.19 48.00
C GLU A 75 45.90 -16.98 47.25
N GLY A 76 45.26 -15.83 47.40
CA GLY A 76 45.73 -14.57 46.85
C GLY A 76 45.30 -14.25 45.43
N VAL A 77 44.43 -15.05 44.79
CA VAL A 77 43.74 -14.70 43.54
C VAL A 77 42.52 -13.80 43.86
N PHE A 78 42.17 -12.91 42.93
CA PHE A 78 40.89 -12.18 42.92
C PHE A 78 39.92 -12.91 41.99
N ASP A 79 38.78 -13.38 42.51
CA ASP A 79 37.83 -14.23 41.79
C ASP A 79 36.43 -13.61 41.83
N THR A 80 35.88 -13.31 40.66
CA THR A 80 34.52 -12.78 40.47
C THR A 80 33.48 -13.88 40.26
N GLU A 81 33.86 -15.04 39.74
CA GLU A 81 32.98 -16.19 39.56
C GLU A 81 32.62 -16.85 40.89
N PHE A 82 33.51 -16.79 41.88
CA PHE A 82 33.17 -17.13 43.26
C PHE A 82 32.00 -16.27 43.76
N CYS A 83 31.93 -14.99 43.39
CA CYS A 83 30.81 -14.09 43.72
C CYS A 83 29.55 -14.28 42.84
N ASN A 84 29.64 -15.05 41.76
CA ASN A 84 28.48 -15.52 41.00
C ASN A 84 27.87 -16.79 41.63
N ARG A 85 28.67 -17.59 42.37
CA ARG A 85 28.23 -18.82 43.07
C ARG A 85 27.95 -18.62 44.56
N TYR A 86 28.53 -17.62 45.20
CA TYR A 86 28.37 -17.33 46.63
C TYR A 86 28.08 -15.85 46.88
N GLU A 87 27.25 -15.57 47.87
CA GLU A 87 27.00 -14.20 48.32
C GLU A 87 27.01 -14.05 49.84
N LYS A 88 27.22 -12.81 50.29
CA LYS A 88 27.24 -12.39 51.69
C LYS A 88 25.84 -12.49 52.30
N GLY A 89 25.64 -13.50 53.14
CA GLY A 89 24.37 -13.81 53.80
C GLY A 89 24.58 -14.38 55.21
N GLY A 90 23.65 -15.23 55.66
CA GLY A 90 23.60 -15.72 57.04
C GLY A 90 23.09 -14.68 58.04
N GLU A 91 22.84 -15.09 59.29
CA GLU A 91 22.35 -14.19 60.35
C GLU A 91 23.36 -13.10 60.76
N ASP A 92 24.63 -13.24 60.34
CA ASP A 92 25.71 -12.28 60.60
C ASP A 92 25.95 -11.27 59.46
N GLY A 93 25.40 -11.51 58.25
CA GLY A 93 25.61 -10.70 57.04
C GLY A 93 27.04 -10.69 56.49
N ILE A 94 27.94 -11.56 56.99
CA ILE A 94 29.36 -11.64 56.65
C ILE A 94 29.87 -13.08 56.39
N THR A 95 29.01 -14.08 56.54
CA THR A 95 29.22 -15.45 56.06
C THR A 95 28.89 -15.54 54.57
N MET A 96 29.69 -16.27 53.79
CA MET A 96 29.36 -16.58 52.39
C MET A 96 28.44 -17.79 52.32
N VAL A 97 27.30 -17.62 51.66
CA VAL A 97 26.28 -18.65 51.44
C VAL A 97 26.26 -19.01 49.95
N LEU A 98 26.14 -20.30 49.64
CA LEU A 98 26.02 -20.77 48.25
C LEU A 98 24.68 -20.29 47.67
N ILE A 99 24.75 -19.64 46.51
CA ILE A 99 23.59 -19.33 45.67
C ILE A 99 23.16 -20.67 45.05
N ALA A 100 22.15 -21.30 45.65
CA ALA A 100 21.69 -22.62 45.22
C ALA A 100 21.02 -22.52 43.83
N PRO A 101 21.36 -23.38 42.85
CA PRO A 101 20.59 -23.52 41.63
C PRO A 101 19.22 -24.12 41.97
N SER A 102 18.14 -23.54 41.43
CA SER A 102 16.75 -23.94 41.73
C SER A 102 16.54 -25.44 41.50
N PRO A 103 16.25 -26.23 42.56
CA PRO A 103 16.07 -27.68 42.41
C PRO A 103 14.67 -27.99 41.88
N SER A 104 14.61 -28.77 40.81
CA SER A 104 13.36 -29.38 40.35
C SER A 104 12.77 -30.29 41.45
N VAL A 105 11.53 -29.98 41.85
CA VAL A 105 10.59 -30.74 42.69
C VAL A 105 11.07 -32.12 43.20
N GLN A 106 11.24 -32.27 44.53
CA GLN A 106 10.52 -33.25 45.39
C GLN A 106 10.81 -32.95 46.89
N ASP A 107 9.79 -33.15 47.74
CA ASP A 107 9.81 -33.30 49.20
C ASP A 107 10.56 -32.28 50.10
N LYS A 108 9.94 -31.11 50.32
CA LYS A 108 9.78 -30.48 51.65
C LYS A 108 8.56 -29.54 51.68
N PRO A 109 7.97 -29.24 52.86
CA PRO A 109 6.70 -28.52 52.93
C PRO A 109 6.87 -27.03 52.59
N ALA A 110 5.79 -26.41 52.11
CA ALA A 110 5.77 -25.04 51.61
C ALA A 110 6.40 -24.03 52.60
N SER A 111 7.40 -23.30 52.09
CA SER A 111 7.83 -22.01 52.66
C SER A 111 6.88 -20.95 52.12
N THR A 112 6.28 -20.13 52.98
CA THR A 112 5.07 -19.35 52.68
C THR A 112 5.29 -18.05 51.91
N ASP A 113 6.39 -17.93 51.16
CA ASP A 113 6.93 -16.65 50.68
C ASP A 113 7.49 -16.74 49.25
N ASN A 114 6.86 -17.54 48.38
CA ASN A 114 7.10 -17.56 46.93
C ASN A 114 5.97 -16.87 46.12
N THR A 115 5.23 -15.96 46.76
CA THR A 115 4.20 -15.15 46.12
C THR A 115 4.70 -13.76 45.72
N ASN A 116 4.11 -13.18 44.68
CA ASN A 116 4.32 -11.78 44.31
C ASN A 116 3.66 -10.82 45.33
N VAL A 117 3.75 -9.51 45.07
CA VAL A 117 3.20 -8.46 45.96
C VAL A 117 1.67 -8.53 46.13
N ASN A 118 0.96 -9.25 45.25
CA ASN A 118 -0.49 -9.44 45.27
C ASN A 118 -0.91 -10.76 45.95
N GLY A 119 0.04 -11.68 46.22
CA GLY A 119 -0.25 -13.02 46.77
C GLY A 119 -0.35 -14.15 45.73
N GLU A 120 0.05 -13.91 44.47
CA GLU A 120 0.01 -14.89 43.36
C GLU A 120 1.34 -15.68 43.30
N ASP A 121 1.33 -16.99 43.06
CA ASP A 121 2.56 -17.82 43.09
C ASP A 121 3.50 -17.47 41.92
N MET A 122 4.76 -17.14 42.24
CA MET A 122 5.79 -16.86 41.26
C MET A 122 6.05 -18.02 40.30
N ALA A 123 5.80 -19.27 40.71
CA ALA A 123 5.90 -20.43 39.83
C ALA A 123 4.81 -20.42 38.74
N GLU A 124 3.56 -20.11 39.10
CA GLU A 124 2.46 -19.95 38.12
C GLU A 124 2.72 -18.73 37.21
N ILE A 125 3.35 -17.66 37.72
CA ILE A 125 3.73 -16.49 36.93
C ILE A 125 4.85 -16.82 35.92
N GLU A 126 5.88 -17.57 36.32
CA GLU A 126 6.94 -18.02 35.41
C GLU A 126 6.45 -19.04 34.36
N GLU A 127 5.45 -19.86 34.69
CA GLU A 127 4.81 -20.81 33.76
C GLU A 127 3.92 -20.10 32.72
N ASN A 128 3.23 -19.02 33.13
CA ASN A 128 2.43 -18.17 32.24
C ASN A 128 3.24 -17.10 31.47
N MET A 129 4.57 -17.02 31.66
CA MET A 129 5.39 -15.98 31.04
C MET A 129 5.70 -16.28 29.56
N LEU A 130 5.22 -15.42 28.66
CA LEU A 130 5.49 -15.53 27.22
C LEU A 130 6.92 -15.09 26.87
N LEU A 131 7.62 -15.90 26.09
CA LEU A 131 9.01 -15.73 25.69
C LEU A 131 9.11 -15.13 24.27
N PRO A 132 10.00 -14.14 24.03
CA PRO A 132 10.13 -13.50 22.72
C PRO A 132 10.76 -14.43 21.68
N VAL A 133 10.08 -14.55 20.53
CA VAL A 133 10.51 -15.34 19.37
C VAL A 133 11.71 -14.69 18.67
N SER A 134 11.80 -13.36 18.67
CA SER A 134 12.89 -12.60 18.03
C SER A 134 14.29 -12.96 18.54
N GLY A 135 14.42 -13.39 19.80
CA GLY A 135 15.68 -13.84 20.39
C GLY A 135 16.07 -15.31 20.10
N GLN A 136 15.28 -16.04 19.30
CA GLN A 136 15.54 -17.44 18.96
C GLN A 136 16.35 -17.59 17.65
N GLU A 137 16.94 -18.76 17.42
CA GLU A 137 17.58 -19.05 16.13
C GLU A 137 16.59 -18.91 14.95
N LEU A 138 17.10 -18.44 13.79
CA LEU A 138 16.30 -18.19 12.60
C LEU A 138 15.37 -19.36 12.15
N PRO A 139 15.75 -20.66 12.24
CA PRO A 139 14.81 -21.77 11.94
C PRO A 139 13.64 -21.89 12.93
N ILE A 140 13.83 -21.50 14.20
CA ILE A 140 12.78 -21.46 15.22
C ILE A 140 11.88 -20.24 14.99
N ARG A 141 12.48 -19.07 14.70
CA ARG A 141 11.75 -17.87 14.25
C ARG A 141 10.87 -18.18 13.04
N TRP A 142 11.41 -18.89 12.04
CA TRP A 142 10.68 -19.31 10.84
C TRP A 142 9.50 -20.24 11.16
N LEU A 143 9.72 -21.29 11.98
CA LEU A 143 8.67 -22.22 12.38
C LEU A 143 7.54 -21.54 13.17
N ALA A 144 7.88 -20.63 14.09
CA ALA A 144 6.88 -19.89 14.87
C ALA A 144 5.92 -19.04 14.00
N GLN A 145 6.34 -18.62 12.80
CA GLN A 145 5.45 -17.89 11.88
C GLN A 145 4.62 -18.82 10.98
N ARG A 146 4.95 -20.11 10.91
CA ARG A 146 4.46 -21.01 9.88
C ARG A 146 3.01 -21.42 10.16
N GLY A 147 2.13 -21.16 9.20
CA GLY A 147 0.70 -21.45 9.34
C GLY A 147 -0.08 -20.52 10.28
N SER A 148 0.58 -19.53 10.91
CA SER A 148 -0.11 -18.51 11.70
C SER A 148 -0.82 -17.48 10.80
N GLU A 149 -1.94 -16.93 11.28
CA GLU A 149 -2.65 -15.82 10.62
C GLU A 149 -2.00 -14.45 10.89
N LYS A 150 -1.24 -14.32 11.99
CA LYS A 150 -0.59 -13.07 12.44
C LYS A 150 0.88 -13.31 12.83
N PRO A 151 1.74 -12.26 12.83
CA PRO A 151 3.13 -12.38 13.29
C PRO A 151 3.21 -12.83 14.76
N VAL A 152 3.83 -13.98 15.01
CA VAL A 152 4.01 -14.55 16.34
C VAL A 152 5.29 -13.97 16.95
N THR A 153 5.13 -12.93 17.78
CA THR A 153 6.23 -12.22 18.43
C THR A 153 6.70 -12.89 19.72
N HIS A 154 5.79 -13.56 20.42
CA HIS A 154 6.04 -14.30 21.67
C HIS A 154 5.29 -15.63 21.66
N VAL A 155 5.80 -16.61 22.42
CA VAL A 155 5.19 -17.94 22.62
C VAL A 155 5.35 -18.38 24.07
N SER A 156 4.50 -19.30 24.55
CA SER A 156 4.72 -19.93 25.86
C SER A 156 5.99 -20.79 25.88
N ARG A 157 6.43 -21.17 27.09
CA ARG A 157 7.62 -22.01 27.30
C ARG A 157 7.48 -23.39 26.64
N ASP A 158 6.29 -23.99 26.71
CA ASP A 158 5.99 -25.29 26.12
C ASP A 158 5.89 -25.23 24.59
N GLU A 159 5.29 -24.18 24.04
CA GLU A 159 5.29 -23.93 22.58
C GLU A 159 6.71 -23.72 22.05
N LEU A 160 7.57 -22.98 22.78
CA LEU A 160 8.96 -22.83 22.40
C LEU A 160 9.71 -24.17 22.40
N GLN A 161 9.48 -25.02 23.43
CA GLN A 161 10.06 -26.36 23.47
C GLN A 161 9.53 -27.25 22.32
N ALA A 162 8.24 -27.15 21.99
CA ALA A 162 7.64 -27.85 20.86
C ALA A 162 8.26 -27.41 19.52
N LEU A 163 8.49 -26.10 19.30
CA LEU A 163 9.16 -25.56 18.12
C LEU A 163 10.60 -26.07 17.98
N HIS A 164 11.35 -26.19 19.08
CA HIS A 164 12.70 -26.77 19.09
C HIS A 164 12.71 -28.26 18.72
N ILE A 165 11.67 -29.02 19.06
CA ILE A 165 11.49 -30.42 18.65
C ILE A 165 11.06 -30.50 17.17
N ALA A 166 10.04 -29.74 16.78
CA ALA A 166 9.49 -29.67 15.42
C ALA A 166 10.53 -29.27 14.36
N ARG A 167 11.62 -28.59 14.76
CA ARG A 167 12.79 -28.29 13.91
C ARG A 167 13.36 -29.50 13.15
N ALA A 168 13.28 -30.70 13.71
CA ALA A 168 13.81 -31.91 13.08
C ALA A 168 12.76 -32.67 12.23
N GLU A 169 11.47 -32.46 12.49
CA GLU A 169 10.38 -33.31 11.96
C GLU A 169 9.44 -32.56 11.01
N GLU A 170 9.17 -31.28 11.25
CA GLU A 170 8.19 -30.47 10.51
C GLU A 170 8.82 -29.46 9.53
N LEU A 171 10.05 -29.00 9.81
CA LEU A 171 10.77 -28.09 8.92
C LEU A 171 11.35 -28.85 7.72
N PRO A 172 10.91 -28.59 6.48
CA PRO A 172 11.38 -29.34 5.32
C PRO A 172 12.89 -29.12 5.11
N ALA A 173 13.65 -30.20 4.91
CA ALA A 173 15.11 -30.14 4.85
C ALA A 173 15.66 -29.13 3.81
N VAL A 174 14.99 -28.99 2.66
CA VAL A 174 15.35 -27.98 1.63
C VAL A 174 15.03 -26.54 2.07
N THR A 175 13.96 -26.33 2.84
CA THR A 175 13.63 -25.03 3.45
C THR A 175 14.65 -24.67 4.52
N ALA A 176 15.03 -25.62 5.39
CA ALA A 176 16.11 -25.43 6.37
C ALA A 176 17.45 -25.09 5.70
N LEU A 177 17.79 -25.76 4.59
CA LEU A 177 18.98 -25.44 3.79
C LEU A 177 18.89 -24.06 3.12
N ALA A 178 17.71 -23.64 2.63
CA ALA A 178 17.52 -22.31 2.04
C ALA A 178 17.67 -21.20 3.09
N ILE A 179 17.09 -21.39 4.27
CA ILE A 179 17.23 -20.50 5.44
C ILE A 179 18.71 -20.37 5.83
N SER A 180 19.43 -21.50 5.91
CA SER A 180 20.86 -21.51 6.24
C SER A 180 21.72 -20.84 5.16
N HIS A 181 21.42 -21.06 3.87
CA HIS A 181 22.16 -20.44 2.77
C HIS A 181 21.91 -18.93 2.65
N LYS A 182 20.78 -18.41 3.15
CA LYS A 182 20.41 -16.99 3.10
C LYS A 182 20.35 -16.32 4.48
N THR A 183 20.96 -16.90 5.50
CA THR A 183 20.89 -16.38 6.89
C THR A 183 21.30 -14.90 7.00
N SER A 184 22.32 -14.44 6.26
CA SER A 184 22.72 -13.02 6.25
C SER A 184 21.70 -12.03 5.67
N LEU A 185 20.69 -12.51 4.93
CA LEU A 185 19.56 -11.71 4.43
C LEU A 185 18.30 -11.86 5.31
N LEU A 186 18.20 -12.98 6.04
CA LEU A 186 16.99 -13.41 6.74
C LEU A 186 17.04 -13.14 8.25
N ASP A 187 18.22 -13.23 8.86
CA ASP A 187 18.41 -13.06 10.30
C ASP A 187 18.15 -11.62 10.78
N PRO A 188 18.47 -10.56 10.01
CA PRO A 188 18.11 -9.17 10.36
C PRO A 188 16.63 -8.82 10.16
N LEU A 189 15.78 -9.75 9.68
CA LEU A 189 14.38 -9.44 9.41
C LEU A 189 13.55 -9.36 10.69
N GLU A 190 12.84 -8.25 10.86
CA GLU A 190 11.80 -8.12 11.87
C GLU A 190 10.75 -9.22 11.76
N ILE A 191 10.19 -9.64 12.90
CA ILE A 191 9.25 -10.77 12.97
C ILE A 191 8.04 -10.54 12.04
N ARG A 192 7.57 -9.30 11.90
CA ARG A 192 6.49 -8.90 10.97
C ARG A 192 6.81 -9.24 9.51
N ASP A 193 8.05 -9.02 9.07
CA ASP A 193 8.44 -9.15 7.67
C ASP A 193 9.01 -10.55 7.36
N LEU A 194 9.62 -11.22 8.36
CA LEU A 194 9.86 -12.66 8.33
C LEU A 194 8.53 -13.44 8.22
N HIS A 195 7.50 -13.06 8.97
CA HIS A 195 6.16 -13.68 8.89
C HIS A 195 5.57 -13.57 7.49
N LYS A 196 5.58 -12.37 6.88
CA LYS A 196 5.12 -12.16 5.49
C LYS A 196 5.86 -13.07 4.51
N LEU A 197 7.20 -13.16 4.62
CA LEU A 197 8.03 -14.04 3.80
C LEU A 197 7.71 -15.52 4.01
N VAL A 198 7.57 -16.00 5.25
CA VAL A 198 7.23 -17.40 5.58
C VAL A 198 5.89 -17.77 4.94
N ARG A 199 4.85 -16.97 5.22
CA ARG A 199 3.49 -17.12 4.70
C ARG A 199 3.46 -17.17 3.17
N ASP A 200 4.21 -16.30 2.50
CA ASP A 200 4.23 -16.23 1.04
C ASP A 200 5.15 -17.30 0.41
N THR A 201 6.14 -17.81 1.16
CA THR A 201 6.93 -18.99 0.80
C THR A 201 6.08 -20.26 0.80
N ASP A 202 5.27 -20.51 1.85
CA ASP A 202 4.38 -21.68 1.90
C ASP A 202 3.32 -21.63 0.76
N LYS A 203 2.88 -20.44 0.32
CA LYS A 203 1.99 -20.28 -0.86
C LYS A 203 2.65 -20.66 -2.18
N VAL A 204 3.92 -20.26 -2.38
CA VAL A 204 4.68 -20.55 -3.61
C VAL A 204 5.20 -22.00 -3.63
N PHE A 205 5.53 -22.56 -2.47
CA PHE A 205 6.09 -23.89 -2.32
C PHE A 205 5.26 -24.78 -1.36
N PRO A 206 3.97 -25.05 -1.64
CA PRO A 206 3.08 -25.82 -0.75
C PRO A 206 3.52 -27.28 -0.59
N ASN A 207 4.31 -27.80 -1.54
CA ASN A 207 5.02 -29.07 -1.43
C ASN A 207 6.54 -28.83 -1.49
N PRO A 208 7.15 -28.30 -0.40
CA PRO A 208 8.50 -27.75 -0.43
C PRO A 208 9.56 -28.81 -0.78
N GLY A 209 9.38 -30.06 -0.35
CA GLY A 209 10.28 -31.18 -0.66
C GLY A 209 10.42 -31.52 -2.16
N ASN A 210 9.49 -31.06 -3.02
CA ASN A 210 9.58 -31.22 -4.47
C ASN A 210 10.34 -30.07 -5.16
N SER A 211 10.79 -29.06 -4.39
CA SER A 211 11.43 -27.85 -4.91
C SER A 211 12.95 -27.87 -4.70
N GLY A 212 13.70 -27.33 -5.65
CA GLY A 212 15.16 -27.23 -5.53
C GLY A 212 15.62 -26.10 -4.60
N LEU A 213 16.71 -26.31 -3.87
CA LEU A 213 17.34 -25.30 -2.99
C LEU A 213 17.54 -23.95 -3.68
N GLY A 214 18.09 -23.96 -4.90
CA GLY A 214 18.30 -22.75 -5.69
C GLY A 214 17.02 -22.00 -6.07
N LEU A 215 15.88 -22.70 -6.11
CA LEU A 215 14.59 -22.10 -6.46
C LEU A 215 13.98 -21.33 -5.28
N MET A 216 14.05 -21.88 -4.06
CA MET A 216 13.69 -21.15 -2.84
C MET A 216 14.65 -19.99 -2.57
N ALA A 217 15.96 -20.22 -2.74
CA ALA A 217 16.99 -19.19 -2.59
C ALA A 217 16.74 -17.99 -3.53
N ALA A 218 16.39 -18.24 -4.79
CA ALA A 218 16.04 -17.20 -5.75
C ALA A 218 14.71 -16.50 -5.42
N PHE A 219 13.72 -17.21 -4.86
CA PHE A 219 12.48 -16.58 -4.37
C PHE A 219 12.77 -15.63 -3.21
N PHE A 220 13.60 -16.02 -2.24
CA PHE A 220 13.97 -15.17 -1.10
C PHE A 220 14.67 -13.88 -1.57
N GLU A 221 15.60 -13.99 -2.53
CA GLU A 221 16.27 -12.82 -3.11
C GLU A 221 15.32 -11.92 -3.91
N ALA A 222 14.43 -12.50 -4.71
CA ALA A 222 13.43 -11.75 -5.47
C ALA A 222 12.40 -11.06 -4.54
N TYR A 223 11.96 -11.73 -3.48
CA TYR A 223 10.96 -11.21 -2.53
C TYR A 223 11.54 -10.10 -1.66
N LEU A 224 12.75 -10.28 -1.11
CA LEU A 224 13.39 -9.26 -0.29
C LEU A 224 13.88 -8.06 -1.12
N GLY A 225 14.35 -8.30 -2.35
CA GLY A 225 14.73 -7.27 -3.32
C GLY A 225 13.55 -6.61 -4.06
N ALA A 226 12.32 -7.09 -3.86
CA ALA A 226 11.10 -6.43 -4.32
C ALA A 226 10.62 -5.40 -3.30
N ASP A 227 10.05 -4.30 -3.82
CA ASP A 227 9.32 -3.31 -3.03
C ASP A 227 8.17 -3.95 -2.25
N TYR A 228 7.77 -3.34 -1.13
CA TYR A 228 6.71 -3.88 -0.28
C TYR A 228 5.36 -4.02 -1.01
N THR A 229 5.05 -3.13 -1.96
CA THR A 229 3.86 -3.23 -2.81
C THR A 229 3.97 -4.33 -3.88
N ASP A 230 5.19 -4.64 -4.32
CA ASP A 230 5.46 -5.66 -5.35
C ASP A 230 5.47 -7.09 -4.79
N ARG A 231 5.81 -7.31 -3.51
CA ARG A 231 5.88 -8.65 -2.89
C ARG A 231 4.61 -9.48 -3.10
N GLY A 232 3.43 -8.85 -3.02
CA GLY A 232 2.14 -9.49 -3.27
C GLY A 232 1.90 -9.88 -4.73
N LEU A 233 2.40 -9.09 -5.69
CA LEU A 233 2.37 -9.42 -7.12
C LEU A 233 3.38 -10.52 -7.45
N LEU A 234 4.61 -10.38 -6.96
CA LEU A 234 5.69 -11.34 -7.13
C LEU A 234 5.28 -12.74 -6.65
N THR A 235 4.64 -12.82 -5.48
CA THR A 235 4.10 -14.07 -4.93
C THR A 235 3.08 -14.72 -5.88
N LYS A 236 2.14 -13.95 -6.44
CA LYS A 236 1.15 -14.45 -7.41
C LYS A 236 1.81 -15.00 -8.68
N GLU A 237 2.80 -14.28 -9.23
CA GLU A 237 3.54 -14.74 -10.41
C GLU A 237 4.33 -16.03 -10.12
N TRP A 238 4.99 -16.12 -8.96
CA TRP A 238 5.65 -17.36 -8.57
C TRP A 238 4.66 -18.51 -8.30
N MET A 239 3.43 -18.25 -7.83
CA MET A 239 2.38 -19.26 -7.74
C MET A 239 1.91 -19.75 -9.13
N LYS A 240 1.80 -18.88 -10.14
CA LYS A 240 1.50 -19.27 -11.54
C LYS A 240 2.59 -20.16 -12.17
N GLY A 241 3.83 -20.05 -11.68
CA GLY A 241 5.02 -20.71 -12.25
C GLY A 241 6.06 -19.73 -12.80
N ASN A 242 5.74 -18.45 -12.92
CA ASN A 242 6.60 -17.42 -13.49
C ASN A 242 7.73 -17.06 -12.51
N ARG A 243 8.98 -17.37 -12.86
CA ARG A 243 10.17 -17.19 -12.01
C ARG A 243 10.79 -15.79 -12.16
N VAL A 244 9.96 -14.77 -12.04
CA VAL A 244 10.36 -13.36 -12.18
C VAL A 244 11.25 -12.92 -11.02
N SER A 245 12.38 -12.26 -11.31
CA SER A 245 13.33 -11.78 -10.29
C SER A 245 12.94 -10.42 -9.66
N ARG A 246 12.09 -9.66 -10.34
CA ARG A 246 11.49 -8.39 -9.90
C ARG A 246 10.23 -8.14 -10.72
N ILE A 247 9.27 -7.39 -10.19
CA ILE A 247 8.18 -6.82 -11.00
C ILE A 247 8.74 -5.69 -11.87
N THR A 248 8.23 -5.55 -13.10
CA THR A 248 8.55 -4.42 -13.97
C THR A 248 7.51 -3.32 -13.73
N ARG A 249 7.95 -2.10 -13.42
CA ARG A 249 7.09 -0.92 -13.29
C ARG A 249 7.26 0.03 -14.48
N THR A 250 6.22 0.77 -14.84
CA THR A 250 6.24 1.87 -15.81
C THR A 250 6.99 3.08 -15.23
N ALA A 251 7.25 4.10 -16.06
CA ALA A 251 7.81 5.37 -15.58
C ALA A 251 6.90 6.10 -14.56
N SER A 252 5.59 5.84 -14.61
CA SER A 252 4.58 6.32 -13.64
C SER A 252 4.43 5.42 -12.40
N GLY A 253 5.29 4.41 -12.24
CA GLY A 253 5.25 3.48 -11.11
C GLY A 253 4.13 2.44 -11.15
N ALA A 254 3.29 2.39 -12.19
CA ALA A 254 2.28 1.34 -12.36
C ALA A 254 2.93 -0.01 -12.72
N ASN A 255 2.25 -1.14 -12.48
CA ASN A 255 2.72 -2.44 -12.97
C ASN A 255 2.76 -2.43 -14.51
N ALA A 256 3.91 -2.77 -15.11
CA ALA A 256 4.08 -2.85 -16.55
C ALA A 256 3.63 -4.20 -17.14
N GLY A 257 3.40 -5.22 -16.31
CA GLY A 257 3.00 -6.56 -16.75
C GLY A 257 4.19 -7.46 -17.12
N GLY A 258 3.94 -8.44 -17.98
CA GLY A 258 4.90 -9.48 -18.40
C GLY A 258 4.73 -10.80 -17.64
N GLY A 259 3.57 -11.02 -17.01
CA GLY A 259 3.21 -12.22 -16.25
C GLY A 259 2.06 -13.02 -16.87
N ASN A 260 1.39 -12.46 -17.87
CA ASN A 260 0.43 -13.19 -18.70
C ASN A 260 1.15 -13.86 -19.87
N LYS A 261 0.56 -14.95 -20.37
CA LYS A 261 0.94 -15.48 -21.68
C LYS A 261 0.50 -14.49 -22.76
N THR A 262 1.23 -14.47 -23.87
CA THR A 262 0.84 -13.72 -25.08
C THR A 262 1.02 -14.59 -26.33
N ASP A 263 0.50 -14.12 -27.46
CA ASP A 263 0.71 -14.63 -28.83
C ASP A 263 2.19 -14.82 -29.26
N ARG A 264 3.14 -14.38 -28.44
CA ARG A 264 4.58 -14.54 -28.66
C ARG A 264 5.03 -15.97 -28.34
N ASN A 265 6.14 -16.39 -28.95
CA ASN A 265 6.78 -17.67 -28.62
C ASN A 265 7.04 -17.77 -27.09
N PRO A 266 6.58 -18.82 -26.38
CA PRO A 266 6.71 -18.94 -24.92
C PRO A 266 8.14 -18.92 -24.36
N ASN A 267 9.17 -19.06 -25.21
CA ASN A 267 10.58 -18.95 -24.82
C ASN A 267 11.14 -17.53 -24.94
N LEU A 268 10.37 -16.56 -25.46
CA LEU A 268 10.76 -15.17 -25.58
C LEU A 268 10.44 -14.42 -24.28
N VAL A 269 11.48 -14.04 -23.54
CA VAL A 269 11.33 -13.13 -22.38
C VAL A 269 10.94 -11.75 -22.90
N HIS A 270 9.69 -11.36 -22.70
CA HIS A 270 9.18 -10.05 -23.12
C HIS A 270 9.57 -8.97 -22.09
N THR A 271 10.27 -7.95 -22.56
CA THR A 271 10.73 -6.78 -21.79
C THR A 271 10.48 -5.50 -22.57
N PHE A 272 10.63 -4.34 -21.91
CA PHE A 272 10.62 -3.03 -22.57
C PHE A 272 11.61 -2.89 -23.74
N ASP A 273 12.69 -3.67 -23.81
CA ASP A 273 13.63 -3.65 -24.94
C ASP A 273 13.08 -4.44 -26.13
N THR A 274 12.39 -5.55 -25.87
CA THR A 274 11.72 -6.32 -26.93
C THR A 274 10.48 -5.61 -27.45
N LEU A 275 9.71 -4.96 -26.56
CA LEU A 275 8.60 -4.09 -26.89
C LEU A 275 9.05 -2.94 -27.80
N ASP A 276 10.20 -2.32 -27.52
CA ASP A 276 10.75 -1.26 -28.39
C ASP A 276 11.04 -1.75 -29.82
N VAL A 277 11.56 -2.97 -29.97
CA VAL A 277 11.81 -3.56 -31.30
C VAL A 277 10.49 -3.93 -31.99
N GLU A 278 9.47 -4.35 -31.25
CA GLU A 278 8.11 -4.61 -31.78
C GLU A 278 7.44 -3.31 -32.23
N ILE A 279 7.43 -2.26 -31.42
CA ILE A 279 6.91 -0.92 -31.77
C ILE A 279 7.66 -0.36 -33.00
N ALA A 280 8.99 -0.41 -32.99
CA ALA A 280 9.80 0.06 -34.12
C ALA A 280 9.51 -0.74 -35.40
N ALA A 281 9.29 -2.05 -35.32
CA ALA A 281 8.90 -2.88 -36.46
C ALA A 281 7.48 -2.55 -36.95
N ALA A 282 6.52 -2.33 -36.05
CA ALA A 282 5.15 -1.96 -36.39
C ALA A 282 5.06 -0.63 -37.15
N THR A 283 5.91 0.35 -36.80
CA THR A 283 6.02 1.66 -37.49
C THR A 283 6.63 1.60 -38.90
N LEU A 284 7.14 0.43 -39.35
CA LEU A 284 7.64 0.28 -40.72
C LEU A 284 6.48 0.05 -41.71
N PRO A 285 6.51 0.70 -42.90
CA PRO A 285 5.39 0.73 -43.84
C PRO A 285 5.22 -0.56 -44.67
N MET A 286 5.92 -1.63 -44.29
CA MET A 286 5.95 -2.91 -45.01
C MET A 286 5.16 -3.95 -44.21
N ASP A 287 4.35 -4.74 -44.89
CA ASP A 287 3.59 -5.82 -44.27
C ASP A 287 4.46 -7.10 -44.22
N PHE A 288 4.34 -7.91 -43.16
CA PHE A 288 5.16 -9.11 -42.94
C PHE A 288 4.55 -10.01 -41.85
N ASN A 289 5.06 -11.23 -41.69
CA ASN A 289 4.68 -12.13 -40.60
C ASN A 289 5.15 -11.53 -39.26
N ILE A 290 4.23 -11.03 -38.44
CA ILE A 290 4.57 -10.41 -37.15
C ILE A 290 5.19 -11.40 -36.16
N TYR A 291 4.96 -12.71 -36.32
CA TYR A 291 5.58 -13.75 -35.48
C TYR A 291 7.01 -14.05 -35.92
N GLU A 292 7.23 -14.13 -37.23
CA GLU A 292 8.54 -14.35 -37.88
C GLU A 292 9.10 -13.06 -38.50
N ILE A 293 9.43 -12.07 -37.65
CA ILE A 293 9.92 -10.76 -38.10
C ILE A 293 11.19 -10.92 -38.97
N PRO A 294 11.16 -10.54 -40.27
CA PRO A 294 12.28 -10.82 -41.17
C PRO A 294 13.59 -10.19 -40.72
N GLY A 295 14.72 -10.89 -40.91
CA GLY A 295 16.03 -10.44 -40.43
C GLY A 295 16.52 -9.10 -41.00
N SER A 296 15.92 -8.59 -42.08
CA SER A 296 16.08 -7.20 -42.58
C SER A 296 15.28 -6.19 -41.75
N VAL A 297 13.99 -6.46 -41.55
CA VAL A 297 13.05 -5.68 -40.73
C VAL A 297 13.58 -5.54 -39.29
N TYR A 298 13.99 -6.65 -38.66
CA TYR A 298 14.53 -6.66 -37.30
C TYR A 298 15.81 -5.80 -37.15
N ARG A 299 16.70 -5.81 -38.15
CA ARG A 299 17.88 -4.93 -38.17
C ARG A 299 17.50 -3.45 -38.29
N ARG A 300 16.52 -3.12 -39.15
CA ARG A 300 16.05 -1.74 -39.30
C ARG A 300 15.31 -1.24 -38.06
N ALA A 301 14.48 -2.07 -37.44
CA ALA A 301 13.82 -1.79 -36.17
C ALA A 301 14.83 -1.48 -35.06
N LYS A 302 15.87 -2.31 -34.89
CA LYS A 302 16.97 -2.02 -33.94
C LYS A 302 17.72 -0.72 -34.25
N GLU A 303 17.85 -0.34 -35.52
CA GLU A 303 18.45 0.94 -35.89
C GLU A 303 17.56 2.14 -35.51
N VAL A 304 16.25 2.02 -35.77
CA VAL A 304 15.20 2.99 -35.39
C VAL A 304 15.19 3.21 -33.88
N VAL A 305 15.20 2.13 -33.08
CA VAL A 305 15.33 2.18 -31.61
C VAL A 305 16.60 2.93 -31.19
N ARG A 306 17.77 2.50 -31.69
CA ARG A 306 19.08 3.07 -31.33
C ARG A 306 19.20 4.57 -31.64
N LYS A 307 18.57 5.03 -32.71
CA LYS A 307 18.56 6.45 -33.13
C LYS A 307 17.40 7.26 -32.54
N LYS A 308 16.41 6.61 -31.91
CA LYS A 308 15.12 7.20 -31.52
C LYS A 308 14.43 7.93 -32.68
N GLU A 309 14.37 7.29 -33.86
CA GLU A 309 13.69 7.89 -35.02
C GLU A 309 12.18 8.03 -34.75
N SER A 310 11.54 9.06 -35.29
CA SER A 310 10.07 9.20 -35.28
C SER A 310 9.44 8.37 -36.40
N PRO A 311 8.22 7.82 -36.22
CA PRO A 311 7.31 8.04 -35.09
C PRO A 311 7.55 7.10 -33.88
N PHE A 312 8.54 6.21 -33.96
CA PHE A 312 8.82 5.22 -32.91
C PHE A 312 9.06 5.86 -31.54
N LYS A 313 9.81 6.98 -31.45
CA LYS A 313 10.14 7.56 -30.13
C LYS A 313 8.90 8.05 -29.38
N GLU A 314 7.90 8.57 -30.08
CA GLU A 314 6.63 9.02 -29.51
C GLU A 314 5.75 7.83 -29.07
N TRP A 315 5.61 6.82 -29.93
CA TRP A 315 4.88 5.59 -29.59
C TRP A 315 5.50 4.81 -28.43
N SER A 316 6.83 4.69 -28.39
CA SER A 316 7.57 4.05 -27.31
C SER A 316 7.34 4.73 -25.97
N ALA A 317 7.41 6.07 -25.93
CA ALA A 317 7.16 6.84 -24.71
C ALA A 317 5.72 6.66 -24.19
N ALA A 318 4.72 6.75 -25.08
CA ALA A 318 3.32 6.60 -24.70
C ALA A 318 2.98 5.17 -24.26
N LEU A 319 3.38 4.14 -25.01
CA LEU A 319 3.11 2.74 -24.67
C LEU A 319 3.83 2.29 -23.40
N ARG A 320 5.06 2.77 -23.13
CA ARG A 320 5.76 2.49 -21.85
C ARG A 320 5.11 3.10 -20.61
N ALA A 321 4.19 4.06 -20.77
CA ALA A 321 3.41 4.61 -19.67
C ALA A 321 2.16 3.78 -19.34
N ILE A 322 1.73 2.89 -20.25
CA ILE A 322 0.50 2.08 -20.11
C ILE A 322 0.70 0.98 -19.04
N PRO A 323 -0.16 0.91 -18.01
CA PRO A 323 -0.19 -0.22 -17.08
C PRO A 323 -0.47 -1.52 -17.81
N GLY A 324 0.28 -2.58 -17.51
CA GLY A 324 0.13 -3.90 -18.13
C GLY A 324 0.60 -4.00 -19.58
N ILE A 325 1.30 -3.01 -20.15
CA ILE A 325 1.73 -3.02 -21.57
C ILE A 325 2.45 -4.30 -22.02
N LEU A 326 3.23 -4.93 -21.14
CA LEU A 326 3.97 -6.17 -21.42
C LEU A 326 3.10 -7.44 -21.35
N ASP A 327 1.83 -7.32 -20.93
CA ASP A 327 0.85 -8.42 -20.97
C ASP A 327 0.03 -8.44 -22.27
N TYR A 328 0.03 -7.38 -23.09
CA TYR A 328 -0.72 -7.31 -24.36
C TYR A 328 -0.06 -8.11 -25.49
N SER A 329 -0.86 -8.66 -26.40
CA SER A 329 -0.38 -9.39 -27.58
C SER A 329 0.44 -8.50 -28.53
N ARG A 330 1.36 -9.12 -29.28
CA ARG A 330 2.09 -8.47 -30.36
C ARG A 330 1.11 -8.01 -31.45
N ALA A 331 0.10 -8.81 -31.76
CA ALA A 331 -0.95 -8.47 -32.73
C ALA A 331 -1.67 -7.17 -32.36
N ALA A 332 -2.13 -7.00 -31.12
CA ALA A 332 -2.81 -5.77 -30.68
C ALA A 332 -1.91 -4.54 -30.75
N ILE A 333 -0.63 -4.65 -30.33
CA ILE A 333 0.34 -3.55 -30.42
C ILE A 333 0.60 -3.16 -31.88
N PHE A 334 0.74 -4.13 -32.79
CA PHE A 334 0.89 -3.88 -34.22
C PHE A 334 -0.37 -3.26 -34.83
N ALA A 335 -1.56 -3.77 -34.50
CA ALA A 335 -2.84 -3.28 -34.99
C ALA A 335 -3.09 -1.83 -34.59
N LEU A 336 -2.83 -1.49 -33.32
CA LEU A 336 -2.96 -0.14 -32.76
C LEU A 336 -2.07 0.86 -33.52
N ILE A 337 -0.81 0.51 -33.76
CA ILE A 337 0.14 1.39 -34.46
C ILE A 337 -0.20 1.53 -35.95
N ARG A 338 -0.67 0.44 -36.59
CA ARG A 338 -0.95 0.38 -38.04
C ARG A 338 -2.34 0.88 -38.44
N SER A 339 -3.27 0.98 -37.49
CA SER A 339 -4.61 1.57 -37.66
C SER A 339 -4.68 3.05 -37.29
N ALA A 340 -3.64 3.61 -36.65
CA ALA A 340 -3.58 5.02 -36.28
C ALA A 340 -3.41 5.93 -37.51
N HIS A 341 -3.96 7.15 -37.44
CA HIS A 341 -3.73 8.15 -38.48
C HIS A 341 -2.23 8.55 -38.51
N PRO A 342 -1.59 8.67 -39.70
CA PRO A 342 -0.14 8.89 -39.80
C PRO A 342 0.42 10.09 -39.02
N GLU A 343 -0.40 11.09 -38.71
CA GLU A 343 0.02 12.30 -37.98
C GLU A 343 -0.28 12.27 -36.46
N PHE A 344 -0.97 11.25 -35.94
CA PHE A 344 -1.39 11.22 -34.52
C PHE A 344 -0.22 11.31 -33.52
N TYR A 345 0.95 10.78 -33.89
CA TYR A 345 2.14 10.82 -33.03
C TYR A 345 2.67 12.24 -32.76
N HIS A 346 2.29 13.24 -33.57
CA HIS A 346 2.63 14.64 -33.32
C HIS A 346 1.86 15.28 -32.14
N TYR A 347 0.83 14.62 -31.61
CA TYR A 347 -0.08 15.19 -30.62
C TYR A 347 -0.19 14.28 -29.37
N PRO A 348 0.73 14.39 -28.39
CA PRO A 348 0.83 13.44 -27.27
C PRO A 348 -0.48 13.15 -26.53
N GLY A 349 -1.29 14.17 -26.21
CA GLY A 349 -2.60 13.97 -25.56
C GLY A 349 -3.63 13.22 -26.43
N ARG A 350 -3.60 13.41 -27.76
CA ARG A 350 -4.45 12.64 -28.70
C ARG A 350 -3.94 11.23 -28.90
N LEU A 351 -2.61 11.05 -28.94
CA LEU A 351 -1.98 9.73 -28.99
C LEU A 351 -2.36 8.90 -27.74
N GLN A 352 -2.28 9.50 -26.55
CA GLN A 352 -2.69 8.86 -25.31
C GLN A 352 -4.19 8.53 -25.30
N GLY A 353 -5.05 9.46 -25.72
CA GLY A 353 -6.49 9.22 -25.85
C GLY A 353 -6.82 8.10 -26.84
N TYR A 354 -6.08 8.02 -27.95
CA TYR A 354 -6.20 6.94 -28.93
C TYR A 354 -5.76 5.58 -28.35
N ILE A 355 -4.61 5.51 -27.69
CA ILE A 355 -4.15 4.27 -27.04
C ILE A 355 -5.19 3.79 -26.02
N ASN A 356 -5.69 4.68 -25.15
CA ASN A 356 -6.70 4.35 -24.15
C ASN A 356 -8.04 3.89 -24.74
N ALA A 357 -8.37 4.30 -25.98
CA ALA A 357 -9.64 3.98 -26.63
C ALA A 357 -9.59 2.73 -27.52
N TYR A 358 -8.41 2.33 -28.00
CA TYR A 358 -8.25 1.25 -28.99
C TYR A 358 -7.35 0.08 -28.52
N LEU A 359 -6.57 0.21 -27.44
CA LEU A 359 -5.81 -0.90 -26.84
C LEU A 359 -6.68 -1.68 -25.83
N THR A 360 -7.78 -2.25 -26.32
CA THR A 360 -8.86 -2.84 -25.49
C THR A 360 -8.91 -4.38 -25.54
N GLU A 361 -7.78 -5.03 -25.81
CA GLU A 361 -7.66 -6.49 -25.86
C GLU A 361 -7.85 -7.14 -24.48
N THR A 362 -8.50 -8.31 -24.45
CA THR A 362 -8.77 -9.09 -23.22
C THR A 362 -8.30 -10.56 -23.27
N ASP A 363 -8.09 -11.13 -24.45
CA ASP A 363 -7.32 -12.37 -24.63
C ASP A 363 -6.01 -12.02 -25.34
N HIS A 364 -4.89 -12.19 -24.63
CA HIS A 364 -3.56 -11.86 -25.12
C HIS A 364 -2.85 -13.07 -25.77
N GLU A 365 -3.31 -14.31 -25.50
CA GLU A 365 -2.74 -15.55 -26.05
C GLU A 365 -3.33 -15.86 -27.45
N ASN A 366 -4.60 -15.49 -27.70
CA ASN A 366 -5.33 -15.80 -28.93
C ASN A 366 -5.94 -14.54 -29.60
N PRO A 367 -5.14 -13.68 -30.25
CA PRO A 367 -5.65 -12.49 -30.95
C PRO A 367 -6.57 -12.87 -32.12
N THR A 368 -7.62 -12.07 -32.35
CA THR A 368 -8.65 -12.34 -33.37
C THR A 368 -8.13 -12.14 -34.80
N GLU A 369 -8.81 -12.74 -35.78
CA GLU A 369 -8.54 -12.52 -37.22
C GLU A 369 -8.61 -11.04 -37.61
N GLU A 370 -9.53 -10.28 -37.01
CA GLU A 370 -9.65 -8.82 -37.20
C GLU A 370 -8.40 -8.09 -36.68
N THR A 371 -7.90 -8.45 -35.49
CA THR A 371 -6.66 -7.89 -34.93
C THR A 371 -5.44 -8.27 -35.77
N LEU A 372 -5.37 -9.51 -36.27
CA LEU A 372 -4.28 -9.95 -37.16
C LEU A 372 -4.30 -9.22 -38.51
N ALA A 373 -5.49 -8.99 -39.09
CA ALA A 373 -5.65 -8.21 -40.31
C ALA A 373 -5.28 -6.73 -40.10
N ALA A 374 -5.71 -6.11 -39.00
CA ALA A 374 -5.34 -4.75 -38.63
C ALA A 374 -3.84 -4.60 -38.33
N ALA A 375 -3.22 -5.61 -37.71
CA ALA A 375 -1.77 -5.72 -37.53
C ALA A 375 -1.01 -5.91 -38.86
N ARG A 376 -1.71 -6.24 -39.94
CA ARG A 376 -1.18 -6.62 -41.25
C ARG A 376 -0.15 -7.75 -41.13
N HIS A 377 -0.51 -8.75 -40.32
CA HIS A 377 0.17 -10.03 -40.31
C HIS A 377 -0.03 -10.69 -41.69
N THR A 378 1.08 -11.02 -42.36
CA THR A 378 1.02 -11.96 -43.49
C THR A 378 1.24 -13.37 -42.94
N PRO A 379 0.28 -14.30 -43.08
CA PRO A 379 0.52 -15.72 -42.82
C PRO A 379 1.68 -16.25 -43.65
N GLU A 380 2.25 -17.38 -43.23
CA GLU A 380 3.06 -18.17 -44.17
C GLU A 380 2.20 -18.54 -45.37
N LYS A 381 2.68 -18.27 -46.59
CA LYS A 381 2.06 -18.85 -47.77
C LYS A 381 2.30 -20.35 -47.73
N ASP A 382 1.25 -21.13 -47.48
CA ASP A 382 1.31 -22.55 -47.85
C ASP A 382 1.58 -22.59 -49.37
N ILE A 383 2.72 -23.20 -49.72
CA ILE A 383 3.19 -23.33 -51.10
C ILE A 383 2.13 -24.07 -51.93
N LEU A 384 1.35 -24.94 -51.28
CA LEU A 384 0.22 -25.66 -51.89
C LEU A 384 -0.94 -24.72 -52.25
N GLU A 385 -1.24 -23.68 -51.47
CA GLU A 385 -2.26 -22.69 -51.81
C GLU A 385 -1.83 -21.78 -52.96
N GLU A 386 -0.56 -21.36 -53.01
CA GLU A 386 -0.04 -20.56 -54.13
C GLU A 386 -0.10 -21.37 -55.43
N VAL A 387 0.41 -22.63 -55.41
CA VAL A 387 0.36 -23.55 -56.56
C VAL A 387 -1.08 -23.84 -56.99
N ASN A 388 -2.02 -24.03 -56.06
CA ASN A 388 -3.43 -24.20 -56.41
C ASN A 388 -4.06 -22.93 -57.03
N ARG A 389 -3.56 -21.73 -56.69
CA ARG A 389 -4.01 -20.46 -57.28
C ARG A 389 -3.39 -20.22 -58.67
N GLU A 390 -2.13 -20.58 -58.85
CA GLU A 390 -1.46 -20.55 -60.16
C GLU A 390 -2.12 -21.56 -61.12
N LEU A 391 -2.38 -22.80 -60.67
CA LEU A 391 -3.13 -23.79 -61.44
C LEU A 391 -4.57 -23.34 -61.78
N ALA A 392 -5.23 -22.58 -60.90
CA ALA A 392 -6.54 -22.00 -61.20
C ALA A 392 -6.44 -20.92 -62.30
N ALA A 393 -5.43 -20.03 -62.24
CA ALA A 393 -5.20 -19.02 -63.25
C ALA A 393 -4.76 -19.60 -64.61
N GLU A 394 -3.99 -20.70 -64.61
CA GLU A 394 -3.69 -21.45 -65.83
C GLU A 394 -4.97 -22.06 -66.44
N CYS A 395 -5.85 -22.68 -65.64
CA CYS A 395 -7.17 -23.14 -66.10
C CYS A 395 -8.02 -22.01 -66.71
N GLU A 396 -8.14 -20.86 -66.04
CA GLU A 396 -8.93 -19.72 -66.55
C GLU A 396 -8.39 -19.21 -67.90
N THR A 397 -7.06 -19.15 -68.08
CA THR A 397 -6.45 -18.73 -69.36
C THR A 397 -6.46 -19.80 -70.47
N GLU A 398 -6.78 -21.06 -70.16
CA GLU A 398 -7.18 -22.05 -71.16
C GLU A 398 -8.68 -21.94 -71.52
N GLU A 399 -9.57 -21.65 -70.57
CA GLU A 399 -11.01 -21.47 -70.87
C GLU A 399 -11.30 -20.22 -71.72
N GLU A 400 -10.57 -19.11 -71.55
CA GLU A 400 -10.71 -17.93 -72.43
C GLU A 400 -10.31 -18.25 -73.89
N LYS A 401 -9.19 -18.97 -74.10
CA LYS A 401 -8.73 -19.35 -75.46
C LYS A 401 -9.69 -20.30 -76.18
N ASN A 402 -10.48 -21.08 -75.44
CA ASN A 402 -11.46 -22.01 -76.02
C ASN A 402 -12.80 -21.35 -76.40
N ASN A 403 -13.01 -20.05 -76.12
CA ASN A 403 -14.30 -19.37 -76.36
C ASN A 403 -14.36 -18.46 -77.61
N GLU A 404 -13.25 -18.09 -78.26
CA GLU A 404 -13.29 -17.23 -79.46
C GLU A 404 -13.71 -17.96 -80.76
N GLU A 405 -13.58 -19.29 -80.86
CA GLU A 405 -13.86 -20.02 -82.12
C GLU A 405 -15.36 -20.34 -82.36
N LYS A 406 -16.24 -19.33 -82.31
CA LYS A 406 -17.62 -19.50 -82.82
C LYS A 406 -18.30 -18.25 -83.40
N SER A 407 -17.68 -17.62 -84.39
CA SER A 407 -18.37 -16.76 -85.35
C SER A 407 -17.70 -16.77 -86.72
N GLN A 408 -18.22 -17.61 -87.64
CA GLN A 408 -17.80 -17.62 -89.05
C GLN A 408 -18.39 -16.42 -89.83
N PRO A 409 -17.72 -16.01 -90.92
CA PRO A 409 -18.25 -16.37 -92.24
C PRO A 409 -17.21 -17.03 -93.18
N SER A 410 -17.63 -17.35 -94.41
CA SER A 410 -16.82 -17.96 -95.48
C SER A 410 -15.79 -16.96 -96.07
N ASP A 411 -14.76 -17.34 -96.86
CA ASP A 411 -14.74 -18.34 -97.93
C ASP A 411 -13.31 -18.80 -98.36
N ALA A 412 -13.27 -19.91 -99.12
CA ALA A 412 -12.30 -20.28 -100.18
C ALA A 412 -10.74 -20.20 -100.01
N MET A 413 -10.12 -21.38 -100.06
CA MET A 413 -9.04 -21.81 -101.01
C MET A 413 -7.52 -21.55 -100.77
N VAL A 414 -6.77 -22.67 -100.87
CA VAL A 414 -5.46 -22.88 -101.57
C VAL A 414 -4.10 -22.71 -100.83
N ASP A 415 -3.48 -23.89 -100.62
CA ASP A 415 -2.06 -24.32 -100.74
C ASP A 415 -0.86 -23.91 -99.85
N GLU A 416 -0.08 -24.98 -99.58
CA GLU A 416 1.39 -25.15 -99.50
C GLU A 416 2.30 -24.51 -98.41
N GLN A 417 3.03 -25.43 -97.73
CA GLN A 417 4.47 -25.41 -97.39
C GLN A 417 5.03 -24.33 -96.43
N ALA A 418 6.08 -24.56 -95.61
CA ALA A 418 6.75 -25.78 -95.09
C ALA A 418 7.77 -25.37 -93.98
N THR A 419 8.44 -26.35 -93.33
CA THR A 419 9.86 -26.38 -92.86
C THR A 419 10.58 -25.07 -92.40
N THR A 420 11.41 -25.01 -91.35
CA THR A 420 12.14 -26.02 -90.53
C THR A 420 12.84 -25.36 -89.32
N GLU A 421 13.34 -26.19 -88.38
CA GLU A 421 14.59 -26.03 -87.57
C GLU A 421 14.87 -24.68 -86.83
N ALA A 422 14.93 -24.61 -85.49
CA ALA A 422 15.76 -25.32 -84.49
C ALA A 422 17.15 -24.70 -84.22
N MET A 423 17.47 -24.50 -82.93
CA MET A 423 18.82 -24.75 -82.38
C MET A 423 18.76 -24.90 -80.84
N GLU A 424 19.11 -26.09 -80.34
CA GLU A 424 19.57 -26.39 -78.96
C GLU A 424 21.12 -26.41 -78.94
N PRO A 425 21.84 -26.73 -77.83
CA PRO A 425 21.42 -27.01 -76.44
C PRO A 425 21.85 -25.82 -75.53
N ASP A 426 22.49 -25.86 -74.35
CA ASP A 426 23.09 -26.86 -73.44
C ASP A 426 23.24 -26.16 -72.04
N THR A 427 23.58 -26.74 -70.88
CA THR A 427 24.23 -28.03 -70.54
C THR A 427 23.86 -28.43 -69.10
N THR A 428 23.75 -29.75 -68.82
CA THR A 428 24.18 -30.53 -67.61
C THR A 428 24.29 -29.87 -66.21
N GLU A 429 24.04 -30.49 -65.04
CA GLU A 429 23.69 -31.85 -64.57
C GLU A 429 23.50 -31.79 -63.01
N HIS A 430 23.02 -32.78 -62.24
CA HIS A 430 22.51 -34.14 -62.46
C HIS A 430 21.42 -34.49 -61.40
N ARG A 431 20.77 -35.64 -61.65
CA ARG A 431 19.80 -36.45 -60.87
C ARG A 431 20.12 -36.65 -59.35
N GLN A 432 19.27 -37.26 -58.50
CA GLN A 432 18.24 -38.28 -58.78
C GLN A 432 17.19 -38.48 -57.67
N ASP A 433 16.02 -38.99 -58.06
CA ASP A 433 14.89 -39.42 -57.22
C ASP A 433 15.15 -40.73 -56.44
N THR A 434 14.32 -41.04 -55.43
CA THR A 434 13.27 -42.11 -55.49
C THR A 434 12.64 -42.43 -54.12
N GLN A 435 11.48 -43.13 -54.16
CA GLN A 435 10.73 -43.79 -53.04
C GLN A 435 9.99 -42.83 -52.08
N SER A 436 8.65 -42.70 -52.04
CA SER A 436 7.49 -43.64 -52.17
C SER A 436 7.24 -44.51 -50.93
N LEU A 437 5.94 -44.80 -50.69
CA LEU A 437 5.30 -45.55 -49.57
C LEU A 437 4.95 -44.73 -48.31
N ASP A 438 3.76 -44.86 -47.69
CA ASP A 438 2.46 -45.36 -48.19
C ASP A 438 1.31 -44.97 -47.20
N THR A 439 0.07 -45.13 -47.64
CA THR A 439 -1.15 -45.37 -46.82
C THR A 439 -1.63 -44.29 -45.84
N GLN A 440 -2.77 -43.68 -46.16
CA GLN A 440 -3.85 -43.40 -45.20
C GLN A 440 -5.21 -43.72 -45.86
N ALA A 441 -6.19 -44.17 -45.07
CA ALA A 441 -7.38 -44.86 -45.59
C ALA A 441 -8.47 -43.95 -46.17
N GLN A 442 -9.28 -44.51 -47.08
CA GLN A 442 -10.51 -43.91 -47.62
C GLN A 442 -11.63 -43.83 -46.56
N ILE A 443 -12.41 -42.75 -46.60
CA ILE A 443 -13.81 -42.71 -46.16
C ILE A 443 -14.61 -41.97 -47.24
N ASP A 444 -15.72 -42.55 -47.69
CA ASP A 444 -16.53 -42.02 -48.79
C ASP A 444 -17.34 -40.76 -48.43
N PRO A 445 -17.68 -39.91 -49.41
CA PRO A 445 -18.29 -38.60 -49.18
C PRO A 445 -19.80 -38.67 -48.86
N VAL A 446 -20.26 -37.73 -48.02
CA VAL A 446 -21.69 -37.45 -47.79
C VAL A 446 -22.06 -36.10 -48.40
N ASN A 447 -23.20 -36.07 -49.10
CA ASN A 447 -23.70 -34.93 -49.87
C ASN A 447 -23.63 -33.58 -49.13
N GLN A 448 -23.13 -32.54 -49.80
CA GLN A 448 -23.49 -31.16 -49.51
C GLN A 448 -24.28 -30.55 -50.68
N VAL A 449 -25.30 -29.76 -50.34
CA VAL A 449 -26.21 -29.12 -51.29
C VAL A 449 -25.61 -27.77 -51.71
N LYS A 450 -25.43 -27.55 -53.02
CA LYS A 450 -25.13 -26.21 -53.54
C LYS A 450 -26.36 -25.33 -53.41
N ALA A 451 -26.39 -24.46 -52.39
CA ALA A 451 -27.26 -23.29 -52.40
C ALA A 451 -26.83 -22.36 -53.54
N THR A 452 -27.78 -21.85 -54.33
CA THR A 452 -27.49 -20.96 -55.46
C THR A 452 -27.57 -19.49 -55.06
N THR A 453 -26.79 -18.65 -55.74
CA THR A 453 -26.58 -17.23 -55.44
C THR A 453 -27.89 -16.41 -55.37
N ASP A 454 -28.94 -16.84 -56.07
CA ASP A 454 -30.25 -16.20 -56.10
C ASP A 454 -31.05 -16.31 -54.79
N GLU A 455 -30.79 -17.33 -53.96
CA GLU A 455 -31.43 -17.42 -52.63
C GLU A 455 -30.80 -16.43 -51.64
N VAL A 456 -29.47 -16.24 -51.70
CA VAL A 456 -28.75 -15.26 -50.88
C VAL A 456 -29.19 -13.83 -51.21
N ASN A 457 -29.32 -13.50 -52.50
CA ASN A 457 -29.81 -12.20 -52.94
C ASN A 457 -31.25 -11.91 -52.49
N LYS A 458 -32.12 -12.93 -52.41
CA LYS A 458 -33.47 -12.79 -51.84
C LYS A 458 -33.45 -12.48 -50.33
N ILE A 459 -32.53 -13.10 -49.58
CA ILE A 459 -32.39 -12.85 -48.14
C ILE A 459 -31.87 -11.42 -47.90
N MET A 460 -30.90 -10.94 -48.69
CA MET A 460 -30.40 -9.56 -48.59
C MET A 460 -31.47 -8.50 -48.93
N GLN A 461 -32.40 -8.77 -49.85
CA GLN A 461 -33.51 -7.85 -50.14
C GLN A 461 -34.62 -7.87 -49.09
N ALA A 462 -34.82 -8.99 -48.38
CA ALA A 462 -35.80 -9.08 -47.29
C ALA A 462 -35.37 -8.34 -46.01
N ALA A 463 -34.06 -8.14 -45.79
CA ALA A 463 -33.52 -7.47 -44.61
C ALA A 463 -33.60 -5.93 -44.66
N ASN A 464 -33.87 -5.33 -45.83
CA ASN A 464 -33.69 -3.89 -46.10
C ASN A 464 -34.99 -3.07 -46.09
N THR A 465 -35.97 -3.44 -45.25
CA THR A 465 -37.18 -2.62 -45.02
C THR A 465 -37.47 -2.44 -43.53
N SER A 466 -37.65 -1.17 -43.13
CA SER A 466 -38.01 -0.70 -41.78
C SER A 466 -37.04 -1.06 -40.64
N GLN A 467 -35.85 -0.45 -40.63
CA GLN A 467 -35.23 -0.08 -39.34
C GLN A 467 -36.01 1.11 -38.74
N PRO A 468 -36.28 1.12 -37.42
CA PRO A 468 -36.79 2.30 -36.74
C PRO A 468 -35.68 3.34 -36.51
N ASP A 469 -36.11 4.58 -36.34
CA ASP A 469 -35.29 5.77 -36.10
C ASP A 469 -34.27 5.57 -34.96
N ALA A 470 -32.99 5.88 -35.20
CA ALA A 470 -31.91 5.56 -34.26
C ALA A 470 -32.08 6.24 -32.89
N ASP A 471 -32.52 7.51 -32.89
CA ASP A 471 -32.77 8.29 -31.68
C ASP A 471 -33.86 7.66 -30.80
N LYS A 472 -34.83 6.96 -31.41
CA LYS A 472 -35.92 6.27 -30.69
C LYS A 472 -35.44 4.99 -30.01
N LEU A 473 -34.39 4.35 -30.54
CA LEU A 473 -33.71 3.24 -29.88
C LEU A 473 -32.83 3.74 -28.72
N LEU A 474 -32.14 4.89 -28.88
CA LEU A 474 -31.40 5.52 -27.78
C LEU A 474 -32.31 5.99 -26.63
N ALA A 475 -33.47 6.59 -26.92
CA ALA A 475 -34.43 6.98 -25.90
C ALA A 475 -34.92 5.76 -25.10
N ALA A 476 -35.29 4.67 -25.78
CA ALA A 476 -35.71 3.43 -25.14
C ALA A 476 -34.59 2.78 -24.28
N SER A 477 -33.32 2.84 -24.72
CA SER A 477 -32.19 2.32 -23.93
C SER A 477 -31.81 3.17 -22.73
N ARG A 478 -32.18 4.46 -22.73
CA ARG A 478 -32.05 5.40 -21.59
C ARG A 478 -33.20 5.29 -20.57
N GLY A 479 -34.21 4.46 -20.84
CA GLY A 479 -35.34 4.23 -19.94
C GLY A 479 -36.58 5.07 -20.23
N GLU A 480 -36.64 5.80 -21.34
CA GLU A 480 -37.81 6.56 -21.75
C GLU A 480 -38.88 5.66 -22.41
N PHE A 481 -40.16 6.01 -22.28
CA PHE A 481 -41.25 5.24 -22.89
C PHE A 481 -41.45 5.64 -24.36
N VAL A 482 -41.18 4.72 -25.28
CA VAL A 482 -41.28 4.93 -26.73
C VAL A 482 -42.42 4.09 -27.30
N ALA A 483 -43.51 4.76 -27.70
CA ALA A 483 -44.70 4.11 -28.22
C ALA A 483 -44.40 3.24 -29.46
N GLY A 484 -44.68 1.94 -29.37
CA GLY A 484 -44.41 0.96 -30.42
C GLY A 484 -43.05 0.25 -30.31
N ILE A 485 -42.21 0.61 -29.33
CA ILE A 485 -40.95 -0.08 -29.02
C ILE A 485 -40.95 -0.58 -27.56
N SER A 486 -41.41 0.24 -26.60
CA SER A 486 -41.58 -0.14 -25.19
C SER A 486 -42.87 -0.94 -24.97
N ASP A 487 -42.82 -2.02 -24.18
CA ASP A 487 -44.02 -2.79 -23.79
C ASP A 487 -44.95 -1.94 -22.90
N PRO A 488 -46.24 -1.71 -23.29
CA PRO A 488 -47.21 -0.95 -22.50
C PRO A 488 -47.67 -1.62 -21.18
N ASN A 489 -47.28 -2.86 -20.93
CA ASN A 489 -47.71 -3.65 -19.76
C ASN A 489 -46.58 -3.96 -18.77
N ASP A 490 -45.34 -3.55 -19.07
CA ASP A 490 -44.20 -3.72 -18.18
C ASP A 490 -44.41 -2.94 -16.86
N PRO A 491 -44.30 -3.60 -15.69
CA PRO A 491 -44.59 -2.97 -14.40
C PRO A 491 -43.63 -1.84 -13.98
N LYS A 492 -42.53 -1.61 -14.71
CA LYS A 492 -41.66 -0.44 -14.47
C LYS A 492 -42.33 0.90 -14.84
N TRP A 493 -43.40 0.87 -15.64
CA TRP A 493 -44.11 2.08 -16.07
C TRP A 493 -45.20 2.48 -15.06
N VAL A 494 -44.90 3.47 -14.22
CA VAL A 494 -45.86 4.04 -13.26
C VAL A 494 -47.01 4.72 -13.99
N LYS A 495 -48.23 4.20 -13.84
CA LYS A 495 -49.43 4.76 -14.47
C LYS A 495 -49.93 6.02 -13.76
N GLY A 496 -49.50 7.18 -14.26
CA GLY A 496 -50.27 8.42 -14.16
C GLY A 496 -49.61 9.58 -13.44
N ILE A 497 -48.75 10.33 -14.14
CA ILE A 497 -48.58 11.77 -13.92
C ILE A 497 -48.68 12.44 -15.30
N GLU A 498 -49.73 13.22 -15.53
CA GLU A 498 -49.81 14.13 -16.68
C GLU A 498 -49.11 15.44 -16.33
N ILE A 499 -48.17 15.89 -17.17
CA ILE A 499 -47.83 17.31 -17.30
C ILE A 499 -47.86 17.66 -18.78
N ARG A 500 -48.56 18.75 -19.11
CA ARG A 500 -48.60 19.36 -20.43
C ARG A 500 -47.46 20.36 -20.55
N ASP A 501 -46.85 20.47 -21.72
CA ASP A 501 -46.94 21.69 -22.55
C ASP A 501 -46.08 21.57 -23.81
N SER A 502 -46.72 21.51 -24.99
CA SER A 502 -46.03 21.39 -26.28
C SER A 502 -46.91 21.79 -27.49
N VAL A 503 -47.53 22.99 -27.46
CA VAL A 503 -48.28 23.53 -28.62
C VAL A 503 -48.04 25.04 -28.81
N ASN A 504 -47.50 25.39 -29.99
CA ASN A 504 -47.42 26.74 -30.59
C ASN A 504 -46.49 27.77 -29.89
N GLN A 505 -45.75 28.63 -30.61
CA GLN A 505 -45.55 28.72 -32.07
C GLN A 505 -44.25 29.46 -32.44
N ASN A 506 -43.65 29.09 -33.57
CA ASN A 506 -42.66 29.92 -34.27
C ASN A 506 -43.35 31.07 -35.02
N GLN A 507 -42.81 32.29 -34.90
CA GLN A 507 -42.90 33.30 -35.96
C GLN A 507 -41.79 34.36 -35.83
N GLN A 508 -41.25 34.80 -36.96
CA GLN A 508 -40.17 35.79 -37.06
C GLN A 508 -40.69 37.16 -37.53
N GLU A 509 -39.93 38.20 -37.18
CA GLU A 509 -39.70 39.46 -37.91
C GLU A 509 -40.90 40.23 -38.50
N THR A 510 -41.22 41.38 -37.89
CA THR A 510 -41.49 42.72 -38.48
C THR A 510 -41.91 43.68 -37.34
N GLU A 511 -41.69 45.00 -37.34
CA GLU A 511 -41.20 45.96 -38.35
C GLU A 511 -40.13 46.91 -37.74
N GLN A 512 -39.32 47.57 -38.58
CA GLN A 512 -38.66 48.84 -38.22
C GLN A 512 -39.58 50.02 -38.61
N ASN A 513 -39.64 51.11 -37.83
CA ASN A 513 -39.86 52.46 -38.37
C ASN A 513 -39.51 53.60 -37.41
N ASP A 514 -38.32 54.16 -37.60
CA ASP A 514 -37.96 55.59 -37.65
C ASP A 514 -38.67 56.68 -36.80
N GLN A 515 -37.84 57.24 -35.90
CA GLN A 515 -37.42 58.67 -35.85
C GLN A 515 -38.28 59.79 -35.20
N LYS A 516 -37.49 60.82 -34.78
CA LYS A 516 -37.80 62.21 -34.38
C LYS A 516 -38.29 62.44 -32.94
N ALA A 517 -37.72 63.39 -32.18
CA ALA A 517 -36.56 64.26 -32.48
C ALA A 517 -35.84 64.80 -31.22
N GLU A 518 -34.66 65.36 -31.49
CA GLU A 518 -33.93 66.43 -30.79
C GLU A 518 -34.80 67.44 -29.97
N GLN A 519 -34.29 68.19 -28.98
CA GLN A 519 -32.92 68.70 -28.79
C GLN A 519 -32.64 69.27 -27.37
N ASN A 520 -31.36 69.54 -27.08
CA ASN A 520 -30.79 70.55 -26.15
C ASN A 520 -30.49 70.25 -24.66
N SER A 521 -29.49 71.01 -24.18
CA SER A 521 -28.74 70.98 -22.91
C SER A 521 -28.52 72.48 -22.47
N PRO A 522 -27.66 72.92 -21.52
CA PRO A 522 -26.81 72.24 -20.51
C PRO A 522 -26.87 72.93 -19.11
N ASN A 523 -25.79 72.76 -18.30
CA ASN A 523 -25.35 73.48 -17.07
C ASN A 523 -25.76 72.89 -15.69
N ALA A 524 -24.96 73.03 -14.61
CA ALA A 524 -23.51 73.26 -14.47
C ALA A 524 -23.02 73.10 -13.00
N LEU A 525 -21.76 72.68 -12.82
CA LEU A 525 -20.77 73.09 -11.80
C LEU A 525 -21.04 72.97 -10.26
N GLN A 526 -20.00 72.43 -9.58
CA GLN A 526 -19.29 72.94 -8.38
C GLN A 526 -19.46 72.33 -6.96
N ASN A 527 -18.28 71.93 -6.43
CA ASN A 527 -17.72 72.09 -5.07
C ASN A 527 -18.05 71.11 -3.91
N GLU A 528 -17.00 70.38 -3.49
CA GLU A 528 -16.74 69.93 -2.11
C GLU A 528 -16.42 71.14 -1.18
N PRO A 529 -16.42 71.01 0.18
CA PRO A 529 -15.26 70.42 0.88
C PRO A 529 -15.57 69.63 2.19
N GLU A 530 -14.51 69.08 2.79
CA GLU A 530 -14.45 68.28 4.02
C GLU A 530 -14.91 69.01 5.31
N THR A 531 -15.32 68.26 6.36
CA THR A 531 -14.64 68.32 7.69
C THR A 531 -15.10 67.26 8.73
N LYS A 532 -14.12 66.50 9.25
CA LYS A 532 -13.90 65.97 10.64
C LYS A 532 -15.07 65.42 11.51
N GLN A 533 -14.79 64.26 12.14
CA GLN A 533 -15.54 63.67 13.26
C GLN A 533 -15.59 64.54 14.54
N PRO A 534 -16.53 64.21 15.45
CA PRO A 534 -16.13 63.84 16.81
C PRO A 534 -16.84 62.60 17.39
N GLU A 535 -16.09 61.78 18.13
CA GLU A 535 -16.58 60.93 19.25
C GLU A 535 -17.05 61.83 20.43
N PRO A 536 -17.89 61.39 21.41
CA PRO A 536 -17.51 60.28 22.32
C PRO A 536 -18.61 59.55 23.16
N VAL A 537 -18.14 58.59 23.97
CA VAL A 537 -18.75 57.93 25.17
C VAL A 537 -19.93 56.97 24.98
N ALA A 538 -19.82 55.81 25.63
CA ALA A 538 -20.77 54.69 25.61
C ALA A 538 -21.91 54.79 26.64
N GLN A 539 -22.96 53.99 26.42
CA GLN A 539 -23.84 53.45 27.47
C GLN A 539 -23.76 51.91 27.46
N GLN A 540 -24.03 51.29 28.61
CA GLN A 540 -23.94 49.84 28.78
C GLN A 540 -25.27 49.15 28.42
N GLU A 541 -25.21 48.07 27.65
CA GLU A 541 -26.29 47.09 27.52
C GLU A 541 -26.01 45.85 28.39
N PRO A 542 -27.03 45.11 28.85
CA PRO A 542 -26.89 44.15 29.94
C PRO A 542 -26.22 42.83 29.54
N GLU A 543 -25.52 42.22 30.50
CA GLU A 543 -24.97 40.87 30.36
C GLU A 543 -26.06 39.84 30.03
N LYS A 544 -25.88 39.11 28.92
CA LYS A 544 -26.66 37.91 28.61
C LYS A 544 -25.89 36.68 29.07
N VAL A 545 -26.46 35.95 30.02
CA VAL A 545 -25.92 34.68 30.54
C VAL A 545 -26.29 33.54 29.58
N CYS A 546 -25.36 32.63 29.30
CA CYS A 546 -25.68 31.42 28.54
C CYS A 546 -26.53 30.46 29.38
N THR A 547 -27.72 30.08 28.90
CA THR A 547 -28.64 29.17 29.60
C THR A 547 -28.18 27.71 29.67
N ALA A 548 -27.11 27.33 28.94
CA ALA A 548 -26.54 25.98 28.99
C ALA A 548 -25.36 25.83 29.98
N CYS A 549 -24.54 26.87 30.16
CA CYS A 549 -23.31 26.80 30.99
C CYS A 549 -23.16 27.90 32.06
N GLY A 550 -24.08 28.88 32.12
CA GLY A 550 -24.21 29.81 33.24
C GLY A 550 -23.15 30.92 33.38
N GLN A 551 -22.15 30.99 32.49
CA GLN A 551 -21.13 32.04 32.54
C GLN A 551 -21.62 33.38 31.94
N SER A 552 -21.08 34.49 32.48
CA SER A 552 -21.12 35.81 31.84
C SER A 552 -19.69 36.36 31.65
N GLY A 553 -19.51 37.07 30.53
CA GLY A 553 -18.22 37.53 30.02
C GLY A 553 -18.21 37.48 28.49
N GLY A 554 -17.75 38.54 27.85
CA GLY A 554 -17.86 38.69 26.39
C GLY A 554 -16.97 37.72 25.60
N GLY A 555 -17.56 36.69 25.01
CA GLY A 555 -16.89 35.78 24.08
C GLY A 555 -17.83 34.74 23.47
N ASN A 556 -17.55 34.31 22.24
CA ASN A 556 -18.25 33.19 21.62
C ASN A 556 -17.84 31.89 22.32
N CYS A 557 -18.81 31.10 22.77
CA CYS A 557 -18.59 29.75 23.25
C CYS A 557 -18.49 28.81 22.03
N PRO A 558 -17.43 27.99 21.88
CA PRO A 558 -17.32 27.07 20.74
C PRO A 558 -18.38 25.95 20.75
N ASP A 559 -18.91 25.59 21.92
CA ASP A 559 -19.97 24.58 22.09
C ASP A 559 -21.38 25.08 21.67
N CYS A 560 -21.57 26.38 21.41
CA CYS A 560 -22.81 26.90 20.80
C CYS A 560 -22.50 27.91 19.68
N GLY A 561 -22.53 27.40 18.44
CA GLY A 561 -21.86 27.99 17.29
C GLY A 561 -22.34 29.38 16.85
N ALA A 562 -21.40 30.13 16.27
CA ALA A 562 -21.68 31.34 15.52
C ALA A 562 -22.01 30.98 14.05
N VAL A 563 -23.13 31.48 13.54
CA VAL A 563 -23.41 31.52 12.10
C VAL A 563 -22.63 32.68 11.48
N MET A 564 -21.92 32.41 10.39
CA MET A 564 -21.65 33.42 9.35
C MET A 564 -22.10 32.85 8.02
N GLY A 565 -22.80 33.66 7.24
CA GLY A 565 -23.17 33.37 5.86
C GLY A 565 -22.43 34.27 4.87
N ASP A 566 -22.77 34.07 3.60
CA ASP A 566 -22.91 35.10 2.57
C ASP A 566 -21.90 36.27 2.52
N ALA A 567 -20.62 35.95 2.30
CA ALA A 567 -19.71 36.81 1.55
C ALA A 567 -18.75 35.99 0.66
N THR A 568 -18.45 36.50 -0.53
CA THR A 568 -17.45 35.96 -1.48
C THR A 568 -17.81 34.62 -2.15
N TYR A 569 -18.86 34.60 -2.97
CA TYR A 569 -19.09 33.55 -3.96
C TYR A 569 -19.64 34.11 -5.29
N GLN A 570 -18.97 35.13 -5.84
CA GLN A 570 -19.38 35.75 -7.10
C GLN A 570 -18.20 36.41 -7.84
N GLU A 571 -17.40 35.62 -8.54
CA GLU A 571 -16.92 35.90 -9.91
C GLU A 571 -16.16 34.68 -10.48
N THR A 572 -16.00 34.65 -11.81
CA THR A 572 -15.27 33.62 -12.58
C THR A 572 -15.63 32.14 -12.31
N PHE A 573 -16.76 31.70 -12.84
CA PHE A 573 -16.86 30.39 -13.49
C PHE A 573 -17.82 30.49 -14.68
N ASP A 574 -17.25 30.48 -15.89
CA ASP A 574 -17.90 30.02 -17.12
C ASP A 574 -16.80 29.45 -18.05
N GLU A 575 -16.88 28.14 -18.25
CA GLU A 575 -16.32 27.28 -19.32
C GLU A 575 -14.80 27.11 -19.61
N GLU A 576 -14.50 25.89 -20.07
CA GLU A 576 -13.31 25.34 -20.79
C GLU A 576 -11.89 25.28 -20.17
N ASN A 577 -11.57 24.07 -19.66
CA ASN A 577 -10.35 23.28 -19.96
C ASN A 577 -9.00 23.97 -20.20
N GLN A 578 -8.09 23.89 -19.22
CA GLN A 578 -6.65 23.60 -19.42
C GLN A 578 -6.05 23.07 -18.09
N VAL A 579 -5.55 21.83 -18.04
CA VAL A 579 -4.14 21.44 -18.29
C VAL A 579 -3.18 21.98 -17.21
N GLU A 580 -2.77 21.09 -16.31
CA GLU A 580 -1.65 21.33 -15.38
C GLU A 580 -0.32 21.45 -16.14
N VAL A 581 0.52 22.37 -15.70
CA VAL A 581 1.92 22.50 -16.17
C VAL A 581 2.84 22.21 -14.99
N GLN A 582 3.69 21.18 -15.13
CA GLN A 582 4.87 21.04 -14.30
C GLN A 582 5.91 22.09 -14.75
N GLU A 583 6.30 22.99 -13.85
CA GLU A 583 7.61 23.65 -13.99
C GLU A 583 8.69 22.73 -13.40
N ASN A 584 9.90 22.80 -13.98
CA ASN A 584 10.99 21.86 -13.74
C ASN A 584 12.05 22.48 -12.83
N ASP A 585 12.87 21.63 -12.21
CA ASP A 585 14.12 22.06 -11.57
C ASP A 585 15.08 22.73 -12.58
N PRO A 586 15.89 23.72 -12.15
CA PRO A 586 17.13 24.11 -12.81
C PRO A 586 18.35 23.39 -12.23
N GLU A 587 19.32 23.06 -13.09
CA GLU A 587 20.49 22.23 -12.78
C GLU A 587 21.68 22.96 -12.10
N GLU A 588 22.55 22.16 -11.49
CA GLU A 588 24.01 22.33 -11.24
C GLU A 588 24.60 23.60 -10.59
N MET A 589 25.45 23.35 -9.56
CA MET A 589 26.83 23.87 -9.57
C MET A 589 27.80 22.88 -8.89
N GLU A 590 29.07 22.88 -9.33
CA GLU A 590 30.08 21.89 -8.97
C GLU A 590 30.80 22.14 -7.62
N GLY A 591 31.18 21.05 -6.94
CA GLY A 591 32.59 20.83 -6.56
C GLY A 591 33.11 21.26 -5.18
N ALA A 592 33.43 20.26 -4.32
CA ALA A 592 34.65 20.24 -3.49
C ALA A 592 34.95 18.81 -2.97
N GLU A 593 36.22 18.51 -2.69
CA GLU A 593 36.74 17.16 -2.45
C GLU A 593 36.66 16.68 -0.96
N HIS A 594 36.71 15.34 -0.79
CA HIS A 594 37.01 14.58 0.44
C HIS A 594 38.37 14.99 1.09
N PRO A 595 38.71 14.64 2.38
CA PRO A 595 38.38 13.37 3.05
C PRO A 595 38.17 13.36 4.60
N HIS A 596 37.96 12.15 5.13
CA HIS A 596 37.76 11.79 6.54
C HIS A 596 38.84 12.27 7.54
N LYS A 597 38.46 12.44 8.81
CA LYS A 597 39.20 11.85 9.95
C LYS A 597 38.35 11.62 11.21
N GLU A 598 38.94 10.97 12.21
CA GLU A 598 38.27 10.24 13.29
C GLU A 598 38.27 10.95 14.67
N ASN A 599 37.35 10.50 15.53
CA ASN A 599 37.48 10.31 16.98
C ASN A 599 37.47 11.49 18.01
N ALA A 600 36.54 11.31 18.97
CA ALA A 600 36.66 11.45 20.42
C ALA A 600 36.53 12.83 21.13
N GLY A 601 35.87 12.77 22.30
CA GLY A 601 35.65 13.86 23.28
C GLY A 601 34.16 14.24 23.40
N SER A 602 33.39 13.90 24.44
CA SER A 602 33.46 14.30 25.87
C SER A 602 33.04 15.76 26.13
N ALA A 603 32.14 16.11 27.06
CA ALA A 603 31.24 15.32 27.93
C ALA A 603 30.23 16.25 28.67
N GLN A 604 29.16 15.67 29.25
CA GLN A 604 28.44 16.14 30.47
C GLN A 604 27.64 17.49 30.38
N ASP A 605 26.64 17.79 31.22
CA ASP A 605 26.10 17.15 32.45
C ASP A 605 24.62 17.52 32.74
N HIS A 606 24.03 16.94 33.82
CA HIS A 606 22.72 17.25 34.48
C HIS A 606 21.42 16.79 33.77
N ALA A 607 20.44 16.06 34.35
CA ALA A 607 20.16 15.44 35.68
C ALA A 607 19.37 16.23 36.77
N SER A 608 18.09 15.83 36.98
CA SER A 608 17.26 15.82 38.22
C SER A 608 15.89 15.18 37.85
N ASP A 609 15.40 14.08 38.43
CA ASP A 609 14.77 13.92 39.77
C ASP A 609 13.64 14.95 40.05
N ASN A 610 12.44 14.59 40.57
CA ASN A 610 12.20 13.73 41.74
C ASN A 610 10.70 13.34 41.99
N LYS A 611 10.46 12.23 42.72
CA LYS A 611 9.36 11.92 43.69
C LYS A 611 7.87 11.65 43.28
N THR A 612 7.52 10.36 43.38
CA THR A 612 6.60 9.74 44.39
C THR A 612 5.29 10.44 44.83
N GLY A 613 4.14 9.74 44.75
CA GLY A 613 2.95 10.06 45.56
C GLY A 613 1.69 9.18 45.39
N GLU A 614 1.47 8.25 46.33
CA GLU A 614 0.19 7.59 46.72
C GLU A 614 -0.64 6.77 45.70
N ALA A 615 -1.48 5.89 46.24
CA ALA A 615 -2.37 4.98 45.53
C ALA A 615 -3.77 4.98 46.17
N ALA A 616 -4.81 4.71 45.37
CA ALA A 616 -6.17 4.49 45.86
C ALA A 616 -6.85 3.40 45.03
N ASP A 617 -6.93 2.21 45.63
CA ASP A 617 -7.63 1.06 45.09
C ASP A 617 -9.15 1.21 45.26
N HIS A 618 -9.97 0.69 44.34
CA HIS A 618 -11.19 -0.04 44.71
C HIS A 618 -11.78 -0.83 43.53
N SER A 619 -11.76 -2.15 43.70
CA SER A 619 -12.16 -3.20 42.75
C SER A 619 -13.69 -3.38 42.62
N ILE A 620 -14.14 -4.06 41.55
CA ILE A 620 -15.30 -4.98 41.60
C ILE A 620 -15.25 -6.08 40.51
N LYS A 621 -15.38 -7.32 40.99
CA LYS A 621 -15.66 -8.64 40.36
C LYS A 621 -15.86 -8.80 38.83
N VAL A 622 -14.99 -9.63 38.25
CA VAL A 622 -15.29 -11.04 37.85
C VAL A 622 -16.72 -11.38 37.40
N ASN A 623 -16.95 -11.51 36.09
CA ASN A 623 -17.35 -12.77 35.42
C ASN A 623 -17.54 -12.55 33.91
N GLY A 624 -17.19 -13.55 33.08
CA GLY A 624 -17.59 -13.55 31.66
C GLY A 624 -16.64 -14.34 30.75
N HIS A 625 -17.13 -15.46 30.20
CA HIS A 625 -16.48 -16.12 29.08
C HIS A 625 -16.43 -15.15 27.88
N HIS A 626 -15.30 -15.07 27.18
CA HIS A 626 -15.32 -14.61 25.80
C HIS A 626 -15.77 -15.78 24.92
N GLU A 627 -17.06 -15.80 24.57
CA GLU A 627 -17.52 -16.55 23.42
C GLU A 627 -16.82 -16.02 22.17
N ILE A 628 -16.36 -16.92 21.30
CA ILE A 628 -15.75 -16.54 20.01
C ILE A 628 -16.89 -16.20 19.05
N THR A 629 -17.42 -14.98 19.17
CA THR A 629 -18.51 -14.47 18.33
C THR A 629 -17.98 -14.16 16.93
N SER A 630 -17.95 -15.19 16.09
CA SER A 630 -17.43 -15.09 14.71
C SER A 630 -18.30 -14.21 13.82
N THR A 631 -17.81 -13.02 13.48
CA THR A 631 -18.00 -12.42 12.14
C THR A 631 -16.80 -11.57 11.75
N SER A 632 -16.21 -11.88 10.59
CA SER A 632 -15.24 -11.00 9.93
C SER A 632 -15.97 -9.83 9.27
N ARG A 633 -16.02 -8.66 9.92
CA ARG A 633 -16.33 -7.37 9.28
C ARG A 633 -15.05 -6.54 9.15
N THR A 634 -14.82 -5.95 7.98
CA THR A 634 -13.91 -4.81 7.86
C THR A 634 -14.56 -3.61 8.56
N CYS A 635 -13.79 -2.85 9.34
CA CYS A 635 -14.32 -1.67 10.00
C CYS A 635 -14.28 -0.48 9.05
N ASP A 636 -15.24 -0.41 8.13
CA ASP A 636 -15.29 0.60 7.06
C ASP A 636 -15.38 2.06 7.54
N HIS A 637 -15.61 2.33 8.83
CA HIS A 637 -15.80 3.67 9.37
C HIS A 637 -14.83 3.97 10.53
N LEU A 638 -14.14 5.10 10.42
CA LEU A 638 -13.15 5.59 11.38
C LEU A 638 -13.55 6.98 11.86
N MET A 639 -13.65 7.21 13.16
CA MET A 639 -13.74 8.55 13.74
C MET A 639 -12.33 9.07 14.00
N ILE A 640 -12.08 10.35 13.70
CA ILE A 640 -10.85 11.07 14.05
C ILE A 640 -11.24 12.40 14.71
N ASP A 641 -10.54 12.76 15.77
CA ASP A 641 -10.54 14.09 16.38
C ASP A 641 -9.08 14.55 16.54
N LEU A 642 -8.83 15.86 16.42
CA LEU A 642 -7.48 16.43 16.49
C LEU A 642 -7.41 17.55 17.53
N GLU A 643 -6.46 17.42 18.45
CA GLU A 643 -6.00 18.58 19.20
C GLU A 643 -4.87 19.29 18.45
N THR A 644 -4.98 20.62 18.35
CA THR A 644 -4.15 21.44 17.46
C THR A 644 -3.71 22.76 18.11
N MET A 645 -2.65 23.36 17.55
CA MET A 645 -2.11 24.67 17.98
C MET A 645 -2.54 25.83 17.06
N GLY A 646 -3.59 25.66 16.27
CA GLY A 646 -4.09 26.68 15.33
C GLY A 646 -5.54 26.45 14.92
N LYS A 647 -6.01 27.23 13.94
CA LYS A 647 -7.34 27.05 13.30
C LYS A 647 -7.30 27.09 11.77
N ASN A 648 -6.10 27.19 11.21
CA ASN A 648 -5.82 27.18 9.79
C ASN A 648 -5.65 25.71 9.35
N PRO A 649 -6.04 25.31 8.12
CA PRO A 649 -5.57 24.07 7.49
C PRO A 649 -4.07 23.74 7.67
N ASP A 650 -3.22 24.76 7.81
CA ASP A 650 -1.79 24.63 8.09
C ASP A 650 -1.43 24.63 9.60
N ALA A 651 -2.36 24.32 10.50
CA ALA A 651 -2.08 24.23 11.94
C ALA A 651 -1.09 23.08 12.28
N PRO A 652 -0.30 23.20 13.37
CA PRO A 652 0.38 22.07 13.99
C PRO A 652 -0.64 21.17 14.70
N ILE A 653 -0.49 19.85 14.57
CA ILE A 653 -1.22 18.85 15.36
C ILE A 653 -0.38 18.53 16.61
N ILE A 654 -1.04 18.39 17.76
CA ILE A 654 -0.40 18.04 19.05
C ILE A 654 -0.96 16.73 19.64
N SER A 655 -2.17 16.31 19.27
CA SER A 655 -2.63 14.95 19.51
C SER A 655 -3.59 14.50 18.41
N ILE A 656 -3.49 13.21 18.06
CA ILE A 656 -4.40 12.51 17.15
C ILE A 656 -5.11 11.44 17.97
N GLY A 657 -6.44 11.49 18.02
CA GLY A 657 -7.28 10.42 18.54
C GLY A 657 -8.12 9.84 17.43
N ALA A 658 -8.19 8.51 17.33
CA ALA A 658 -8.99 7.85 16.32
C ALA A 658 -9.57 6.51 16.82
N ILE A 659 -10.77 6.16 16.36
CA ILE A 659 -11.48 4.93 16.76
C ILE A 659 -12.32 4.39 15.61
N PHE A 660 -12.13 3.11 15.29
CA PHE A 660 -12.97 2.38 14.34
C PHE A 660 -14.34 2.08 14.98
N PHE A 661 -15.42 2.13 14.20
CA PHE A 661 -16.76 1.84 14.71
C PHE A 661 -17.70 1.34 13.60
N ASP A 662 -18.76 0.62 13.99
CA ASP A 662 -19.86 0.26 13.10
C ASP A 662 -21.08 1.15 13.42
N PRO A 663 -21.46 2.10 12.54
CA PRO A 663 -22.58 3.00 12.81
C PRO A 663 -23.95 2.32 12.74
N GLN A 664 -24.05 1.08 12.23
CA GLN A 664 -25.31 0.34 12.18
C GLN A 664 -25.53 -0.48 13.45
N THR A 665 -24.50 -1.10 14.03
CA THR A 665 -24.63 -1.84 15.30
C THR A 665 -24.36 -0.96 16.53
N GLY A 666 -23.55 0.08 16.38
CA GLY A 666 -23.03 0.90 17.48
C GLY A 666 -21.79 0.31 18.16
N ASP A 667 -21.23 -0.76 17.60
CA ASP A 667 -20.01 -1.39 18.14
C ASP A 667 -18.79 -0.47 17.98
N MET A 668 -17.99 -0.39 19.02
CA MET A 668 -16.70 0.30 19.03
C MET A 668 -15.59 -0.73 18.76
N GLY A 669 -14.72 -0.42 17.81
CA GLY A 669 -13.59 -1.25 17.39
C GLY A 669 -12.25 -0.74 17.92
N PRO A 670 -11.14 -1.08 17.24
CA PRO A 670 -9.79 -0.67 17.63
C PRO A 670 -9.60 0.85 17.73
N GLU A 671 -8.67 1.23 18.60
CA GLU A 671 -8.42 2.61 19.01
C GLU A 671 -6.95 3.01 18.77
N PHE A 672 -6.75 4.29 18.48
CA PHE A 672 -5.44 4.91 18.25
C PHE A 672 -5.37 6.24 19.00
N SER A 673 -4.28 6.46 19.73
CA SER A 673 -3.95 7.76 20.31
C SER A 673 -2.45 7.98 20.24
N LYS A 674 -2.05 9.18 19.80
CA LYS A 674 -0.66 9.65 19.83
C LYS A 674 -0.61 11.13 20.17
N THR A 675 0.41 11.51 20.93
CA THR A 675 0.77 12.90 21.19
C THR A 675 2.02 13.23 20.36
N ILE A 676 2.04 14.42 19.78
CA ILE A 676 3.03 14.82 18.77
C ILE A 676 3.96 15.88 19.34
N ASP A 677 5.27 15.66 19.20
CA ASP A 677 6.31 16.63 19.53
C ASP A 677 6.10 17.92 18.72
N LEU A 678 5.85 19.02 19.43
CA LEU A 678 5.56 20.33 18.86
C LEU A 678 6.73 20.93 18.06
N GLU A 679 7.98 20.51 18.29
CA GLU A 679 9.12 20.89 17.45
C GLU A 679 9.07 20.20 16.07
N THR A 680 8.45 19.02 15.98
CA THR A 680 8.27 18.26 14.73
C THR A 680 6.95 18.53 14.01
N ALA A 681 5.94 19.04 14.73
CA ALA A 681 4.56 19.21 14.25
C ALA A 681 4.39 20.16 13.04
N GLY A 682 5.36 21.03 12.79
CA GLY A 682 5.37 21.97 11.65
C GLY A 682 4.20 22.96 11.64
N GLY A 683 4.02 23.68 10.52
CA GLY A 683 2.89 24.59 10.32
C GLY A 683 2.95 25.89 11.12
N VAL A 684 1.78 26.56 11.26
CA VAL A 684 1.66 27.91 11.83
C VAL A 684 0.79 27.93 13.10
N ILE A 685 1.42 28.24 14.23
CA ILE A 685 0.79 28.37 15.55
C ILE A 685 -0.05 29.67 15.65
N ASP A 686 -1.29 29.57 16.16
CA ASP A 686 -2.11 30.72 16.52
C ASP A 686 -1.87 31.15 17.99
N ARG A 687 -1.57 32.44 18.18
CA ARG A 687 -1.35 33.06 19.49
C ARG A 687 -2.57 33.02 20.40
N ASP A 688 -3.79 32.98 19.84
CA ASP A 688 -5.01 32.86 20.62
C ASP A 688 -5.35 31.40 20.97
N THR A 689 -4.87 30.42 20.20
CA THR A 689 -4.93 29.00 20.58
C THR A 689 -3.98 28.70 21.75
N ILE A 690 -2.78 29.28 21.81
CA ILE A 690 -1.91 29.19 23.01
C ILE A 690 -2.65 29.71 24.27
N LYS A 691 -3.33 30.86 24.17
CA LYS A 691 -4.13 31.44 25.28
C LYS A 691 -5.38 30.61 25.63
N TRP A 692 -5.81 29.72 24.75
CA TRP A 692 -6.92 28.80 24.98
C TRP A 692 -6.42 27.56 25.72
N TRP A 693 -5.31 26.95 25.28
CA TRP A 693 -4.66 25.85 25.98
C TRP A 693 -4.28 26.18 27.43
N LEU A 694 -3.78 27.39 27.68
CA LEU A 694 -3.49 27.90 29.03
C LEU A 694 -4.71 28.02 29.96
N LYS A 695 -5.94 27.80 29.47
CA LYS A 695 -7.19 27.78 30.25
C LYS A 695 -7.76 26.37 30.49
N GLN A 696 -7.19 25.35 29.85
CA GLN A 696 -7.68 23.98 29.98
C GLN A 696 -7.34 23.34 31.32
N SER A 697 -7.95 22.17 31.58
CA SER A 697 -7.64 21.34 32.74
C SER A 697 -6.16 20.92 32.73
N ARG A 698 -5.59 20.60 33.90
CA ARG A 698 -4.21 20.10 33.97
C ARG A 698 -4.08 18.74 33.32
N GLU A 699 -5.16 17.99 33.33
CA GLU A 699 -5.32 16.66 32.80
C GLU A 699 -5.25 16.69 31.27
N ALA A 700 -5.96 17.64 30.62
CA ALA A 700 -5.84 17.88 29.18
C ALA A 700 -4.48 18.47 28.80
N GLN A 701 -3.96 19.44 29.57
CA GLN A 701 -2.60 19.99 29.36
C GLN A 701 -1.50 18.93 29.50
N SER A 702 -1.65 17.94 30.38
CA SER A 702 -0.70 16.85 30.54
C SER A 702 -0.79 15.83 29.42
N ALA A 703 -2.00 15.52 28.93
CA ALA A 703 -2.19 14.54 27.83
C ALA A 703 -1.46 14.96 26.53
N ILE A 704 -1.35 16.27 26.28
CA ILE A 704 -0.61 16.83 25.15
C ILE A 704 0.89 17.10 25.44
N MET A 705 1.44 16.61 26.57
CA MET A 705 2.84 16.81 27.00
C MET A 705 3.49 15.53 27.56
N THR A 706 3.01 14.35 27.14
CA THR A 706 3.48 13.04 27.59
C THR A 706 3.54 12.06 26.43
N ASP A 707 4.58 11.22 26.41
CA ASP A 707 4.81 10.19 25.38
C ASP A 707 4.75 10.72 23.93
N GLU A 708 5.28 11.94 23.76
CA GLU A 708 5.43 12.65 22.49
C GLU A 708 6.29 11.85 21.49
N ILE A 709 5.85 11.81 20.24
CA ILE A 709 6.59 11.23 19.11
C ILE A 709 6.66 12.22 17.92
N PRO A 710 7.61 12.04 16.99
CA PRO A 710 7.64 12.83 15.76
C PRO A 710 6.35 12.76 14.93
N LEU A 711 5.98 13.86 14.26
CA LEU A 711 4.77 13.92 13.45
C LEU A 711 4.77 12.92 12.29
N ASP A 712 5.90 12.71 11.62
CA ASP A 712 6.05 11.71 10.56
C ASP A 712 5.85 10.28 11.10
N ASP A 713 6.47 9.94 12.23
CA ASP A 713 6.23 8.67 12.95
C ASP A 713 4.76 8.50 13.35
N ALA A 714 4.08 9.58 13.79
CA ALA A 714 2.67 9.55 14.17
C ALA A 714 1.74 9.31 12.97
N LEU A 715 2.03 9.96 11.83
CA LEU A 715 1.30 9.79 10.57
C LEU A 715 1.54 8.41 9.96
N LEU A 716 2.76 7.86 10.03
CA LEU A 716 3.07 6.50 9.59
C LEU A 716 2.36 5.45 10.46
N GLN A 717 2.33 5.63 11.79
CA GLN A 717 1.60 4.74 12.70
C GLN A 717 0.08 4.82 12.49
N LEU A 718 -0.48 6.01 12.21
CA LEU A 718 -1.91 6.16 11.88
C LEU A 718 -2.24 5.47 10.54
N ARG A 719 -1.32 5.54 9.57
CA ARG A 719 -1.44 4.85 8.28
C ARG A 719 -1.42 3.33 8.44
N GLU A 720 -0.50 2.77 9.22
CA GLU A 720 -0.47 1.33 9.52
C GLU A 720 -1.76 0.89 10.24
N PHE A 721 -2.22 1.66 11.25
CA PHE A 721 -3.49 1.40 11.94
C PHE A 721 -4.72 1.42 11.02
N ILE A 722 -4.74 2.26 9.98
CA ILE A 722 -5.82 2.28 8.98
C ILE A 722 -5.79 1.03 8.08
N ASP A 723 -4.60 0.65 7.60
CA ASP A 723 -4.46 -0.52 6.71
C ASP A 723 -4.78 -1.84 7.44
N GLU A 724 -4.36 -1.99 8.70
CA GLU A 724 -4.62 -3.19 9.52
C GLU A 724 -6.13 -3.48 9.75
N ASN A 725 -6.98 -2.45 9.78
CA ASN A 725 -8.37 -2.55 10.24
C ASN A 725 -9.44 -2.32 9.16
N SER A 726 -9.09 -1.64 8.06
CA SER A 726 -10.01 -1.36 6.95
C SER A 726 -9.38 -1.39 5.56
N GLY A 727 -8.06 -1.22 5.43
CA GLY A 727 -7.40 -1.00 4.14
C GLY A 727 -7.60 0.43 3.62
N GLU A 728 -6.50 1.07 3.21
CA GLU A 728 -6.42 2.53 2.90
C GLU A 728 -7.46 3.03 1.87
N PHE A 729 -7.93 2.18 0.95
CA PHE A 729 -8.85 2.60 -0.10
C PHE A 729 -10.34 2.57 0.28
N PHE A 730 -10.70 1.91 1.39
CA PHE A 730 -12.10 1.62 1.75
C PHE A 730 -12.59 2.37 3.00
N VAL A 731 -11.68 2.78 3.89
CA VAL A 731 -12.03 3.52 5.11
C VAL A 731 -12.80 4.81 4.80
N ARG A 732 -13.85 5.09 5.58
CA ARG A 732 -14.68 6.30 5.56
C ARG A 732 -14.39 7.10 6.82
N VAL A 733 -13.65 8.20 6.67
CA VAL A 733 -13.05 8.96 7.78
C VAL A 733 -13.97 10.10 8.21
N TRP A 734 -14.46 10.04 9.44
CA TRP A 734 -15.29 11.05 10.07
C TRP A 734 -14.45 12.06 10.88
N GLY A 735 -14.83 13.33 10.84
CA GLY A 735 -14.31 14.38 11.73
C GLY A 735 -15.41 15.32 12.22
N ASN A 736 -15.16 16.04 13.33
CA ASN A 736 -16.10 16.94 13.99
C ASN A 736 -16.22 18.29 13.27
N GLY A 737 -16.40 18.24 11.96
CA GLY A 737 -16.00 19.28 11.01
C GLY A 737 -14.97 18.69 10.06
N ALA A 738 -15.41 17.94 9.04
CA ALA A 738 -14.49 17.30 8.09
C ALA A 738 -13.61 18.30 7.32
N ASN A 739 -14.04 19.57 7.25
CA ASN A 739 -13.27 20.69 6.72
C ASN A 739 -12.20 21.25 7.68
N PHE A 740 -12.07 20.66 8.88
CA PHE A 740 -11.10 20.99 9.91
C PHE A 740 -10.18 19.79 10.16
N ASP A 741 -10.67 18.73 10.79
CA ASP A 741 -9.85 17.59 11.24
C ASP A 741 -9.18 16.87 10.07
N ASN A 742 -9.98 16.34 9.15
CA ASN A 742 -9.50 15.62 7.98
C ASN A 742 -8.62 16.51 7.08
N VAL A 743 -8.89 17.82 7.02
CA VAL A 743 -8.11 18.79 6.23
C VAL A 743 -6.74 19.06 6.84
N ILE A 744 -6.67 19.36 8.15
CA ILE A 744 -5.39 19.60 8.85
C ILE A 744 -4.54 18.32 8.85
N LEU A 745 -5.17 17.15 9.01
CA LEU A 745 -4.49 15.87 8.91
C LEU A 745 -3.95 15.61 7.50
N ARG A 746 -4.76 15.85 6.44
CA ARG A 746 -4.32 15.73 5.04
C ARG A 746 -3.18 16.70 4.69
N ARG A 747 -3.23 17.95 5.18
CA ARG A 747 -2.10 18.89 5.07
C ARG A 747 -0.86 18.44 5.84
N SER A 748 -0.99 17.72 6.94
CA SER A 748 0.14 17.14 7.67
C SER A 748 0.81 16.00 6.90
N TYR A 749 0.01 15.11 6.29
CA TYR A 749 0.50 14.11 5.33
C TYR A 749 1.27 14.77 4.15
N GLU A 750 0.67 15.77 3.51
CA GLU A 750 1.32 16.53 2.41
C GLU A 750 2.64 17.18 2.83
N ARG A 751 2.69 17.83 4.01
CA ARG A 751 3.89 18.51 4.53
C ARG A 751 5.06 17.57 4.79
N GLN A 752 4.80 16.33 5.20
CA GLN A 752 5.82 15.30 5.41
C GLN A 752 6.11 14.47 4.14
N GLY A 753 5.44 14.76 3.01
CA GLY A 753 5.56 13.96 1.77
C GLY A 753 4.98 12.54 1.88
N ILE A 754 4.20 12.24 2.92
CA ILE A 754 3.62 10.93 3.18
C ILE A 754 2.26 10.83 2.46
N PRO A 755 1.98 9.80 1.64
CA PRO A 755 0.67 9.61 1.02
C PRO A 755 -0.45 9.49 2.06
N CYS A 756 -1.47 10.32 1.94
CA CYS A 756 -2.62 10.30 2.84
C CYS A 756 -3.45 9.00 2.64
N PRO A 757 -3.68 8.18 3.68
CA PRO A 757 -4.20 6.81 3.57
C PRO A 757 -5.73 6.72 3.41
N TRP A 758 -6.37 7.73 2.85
CA TRP A 758 -7.76 7.64 2.37
C TRP A 758 -8.07 8.64 1.25
N ARG A 759 -9.01 8.23 0.37
CA ARG A 759 -9.46 9.03 -0.78
C ARG A 759 -10.22 10.27 -0.33
N TRP A 760 -10.10 11.36 -1.09
CA TRP A 760 -10.88 12.60 -0.92
C TRP A 760 -12.40 12.39 -0.98
N SER A 761 -12.87 11.32 -1.62
CA SER A 761 -14.29 10.90 -1.67
C SER A 761 -14.81 10.29 -0.36
N ASN A 762 -13.91 9.96 0.57
CA ASN A 762 -14.22 9.15 1.75
C ASN A 762 -14.36 9.96 3.05
N ASP A 763 -14.10 11.27 3.00
CA ASP A 763 -14.30 12.20 4.12
C ASP A 763 -15.80 12.30 4.51
N ARG A 764 -16.11 12.30 5.80
CA ARG A 764 -17.48 12.33 6.36
C ARG A 764 -17.56 13.34 7.51
N ASP A 765 -18.68 14.05 7.59
CA ASP A 765 -18.84 15.17 8.52
C ASP A 765 -19.85 14.85 9.63
N VAL A 766 -19.38 14.89 10.87
CA VAL A 766 -20.19 14.61 12.08
C VAL A 766 -21.26 15.69 12.30
N ARG A 767 -20.97 16.95 11.96
CA ARG A 767 -21.92 18.07 12.15
C ARG A 767 -23.17 17.89 11.30
N THR A 768 -22.98 17.43 10.06
CA THR A 768 -24.05 17.14 9.10
C THR A 768 -25.01 16.06 9.61
N ILE A 769 -24.51 14.94 10.14
CA ILE A 769 -25.39 13.91 10.72
C ILE A 769 -26.03 14.37 12.04
N VAL A 770 -25.37 15.22 12.84
CA VAL A 770 -25.99 15.85 14.03
C VAL A 770 -27.19 16.73 13.65
N GLU A 771 -27.12 17.51 12.58
CA GLU A 771 -28.29 18.28 12.10
C GLU A 771 -29.43 17.37 11.58
N LEU A 772 -29.10 16.24 10.93
CA LEU A 772 -30.11 15.23 10.55
C LEU A 772 -30.76 14.57 11.78
N GLY A 773 -30.01 14.34 12.86
CA GLY A 773 -30.56 13.86 14.14
C GLY A 773 -31.54 14.86 14.77
N LYS A 774 -31.19 16.15 14.79
CA LYS A 774 -32.10 17.22 15.24
C LYS A 774 -33.36 17.32 14.37
N ALA A 775 -33.26 17.09 13.06
CA ALA A 775 -34.41 17.12 12.16
C ALA A 775 -35.45 16.02 12.43
N ILE A 776 -35.07 14.95 13.15
CA ILE A 776 -35.97 13.89 13.64
C ILE A 776 -36.25 13.98 15.16
N ASP A 777 -36.08 15.17 15.76
CA ASP A 777 -36.25 15.46 17.20
C ASP A 777 -35.37 14.58 18.11
N PHE A 778 -34.15 14.26 17.66
CA PHE A 778 -33.16 13.51 18.42
C PHE A 778 -31.82 14.22 18.51
N ASP A 779 -31.68 15.05 19.55
CA ASP A 779 -30.37 15.59 19.96
C ASP A 779 -29.56 14.54 20.73
N ALA A 780 -28.75 13.77 19.99
CA ALA A 780 -27.89 12.76 20.57
C ALA A 780 -26.80 13.32 21.51
N ARG A 781 -26.42 14.60 21.38
CA ARG A 781 -25.40 15.25 22.23
C ARG A 781 -25.93 15.59 23.63
N THR A 782 -27.25 15.73 23.81
CA THR A 782 -27.85 15.82 25.16
C THR A 782 -28.41 14.49 25.67
N ALA A 783 -28.73 13.55 24.78
CA ALA A 783 -29.18 12.21 25.15
C ALA A 783 -28.06 11.27 25.64
N ILE A 784 -26.83 11.44 25.15
CA ILE A 784 -25.68 10.58 25.49
C ILE A 784 -24.70 11.39 26.35
N PRO A 785 -24.36 10.95 27.58
CA PRO A 785 -23.40 11.64 28.44
C PRO A 785 -21.98 11.51 27.89
N PHE A 786 -21.16 12.54 28.14
CA PHE A 786 -19.74 12.48 27.86
C PHE A 786 -19.01 11.59 28.89
N GLU A 787 -18.10 10.74 28.42
CA GLU A 787 -17.32 9.80 29.22
C GLU A 787 -15.84 9.95 28.83
N GLY A 788 -14.99 10.30 29.80
CA GLY A 788 -13.56 10.58 29.56
C GLY A 788 -13.16 12.00 30.00
N VAL A 789 -12.05 12.50 29.46
CA VAL A 789 -11.56 13.88 29.63
C VAL A 789 -11.89 14.69 28.38
N ARG A 790 -12.59 15.83 28.53
CA ARG A 790 -12.78 16.78 27.42
C ARG A 790 -11.44 17.38 27.01
N HIS A 791 -11.23 17.57 25.71
CA HIS A 791 -9.95 17.96 25.13
C HIS A 791 -8.89 16.86 25.29
N ASN A 792 -9.34 15.62 25.10
CA ASN A 792 -8.50 14.46 24.82
C ASN A 792 -9.04 13.84 23.53
N ALA A 793 -8.27 13.89 22.46
CA ALA A 793 -8.74 13.53 21.12
C ALA A 793 -9.33 12.11 21.03
N LEU A 794 -8.85 11.13 21.81
CA LEU A 794 -9.44 9.77 21.78
C LEU A 794 -10.78 9.72 22.54
N ASP A 795 -10.92 10.39 23.68
CA ASP A 795 -12.20 10.45 24.41
C ASP A 795 -13.25 11.25 23.64
N ASP A 796 -12.85 12.36 23.01
CA ASP A 796 -13.72 13.14 22.13
C ASP A 796 -14.09 12.34 20.86
N ALA A 797 -13.18 11.59 20.23
CA ALA A 797 -13.49 10.69 19.11
C ALA A 797 -14.42 9.51 19.52
N ARG A 798 -14.18 8.88 20.69
CA ARG A 798 -15.07 7.86 21.28
C ARG A 798 -16.49 8.40 21.46
N TYR A 799 -16.62 9.60 22.03
CA TYR A 799 -17.91 10.24 22.26
C TYR A 799 -18.64 10.55 20.94
N GLN A 800 -17.90 11.04 19.93
CA GLN A 800 -18.42 11.30 18.59
C GLN A 800 -18.92 10.03 17.90
N ALA A 801 -18.15 8.94 17.92
CA ALA A 801 -18.57 7.66 17.36
C ALA A 801 -19.86 7.14 18.00
N LYS A 802 -19.98 7.22 19.34
CA LYS A 802 -21.19 6.84 20.10
C LYS A 802 -22.44 7.60 19.62
N TYR A 803 -22.38 8.93 19.53
CA TYR A 803 -23.57 9.71 19.15
C TYR A 803 -23.87 9.69 17.63
N VAL A 804 -22.85 9.53 16.77
CA VAL A 804 -23.05 9.31 15.32
C VAL A 804 -23.81 8.01 15.07
N SER A 805 -23.41 6.92 15.72
CA SER A 805 -24.08 5.61 15.60
C SER A 805 -25.55 5.69 16.06
N ALA A 806 -25.80 6.32 17.21
CA ALA A 806 -27.16 6.46 17.75
C ALA A 806 -28.10 7.29 16.84
N ILE A 807 -27.58 8.25 16.07
CA ILE A 807 -28.36 8.98 15.07
C ILE A 807 -28.55 8.11 13.82
N TRP A 808 -27.49 7.47 13.33
CA TRP A 808 -27.51 6.61 12.15
C TRP A 808 -28.57 5.51 12.27
N GLN A 809 -28.62 4.82 13.41
CA GLN A 809 -29.61 3.78 13.74
C GLN A 809 -31.07 4.26 13.73
N LYS A 810 -31.32 5.55 13.98
CA LYS A 810 -32.67 6.14 13.90
C LYS A 810 -33.03 6.64 12.51
N LEU A 811 -32.06 7.09 11.72
CA LEU A 811 -32.26 7.52 10.33
C LEU A 811 -32.38 6.32 9.38
N ILE A 812 -31.69 5.22 9.68
CA ILE A 812 -31.60 4.02 8.85
C ILE A 812 -31.93 2.80 9.72
N PRO A 813 -33.21 2.37 9.78
CA PRO A 813 -33.60 1.19 10.54
C PRO A 813 -32.92 -0.07 9.99
N ASN A 814 -32.75 -1.09 10.84
CA ASN A 814 -32.10 -2.33 10.46
C ASN A 814 -32.97 -3.08 9.42
N PRO A 815 -32.41 -3.63 8.33
CA PRO A 815 -33.17 -4.45 7.38
C PRO A 815 -33.85 -5.71 7.97
N VAL A 816 -33.59 -6.04 9.24
CA VAL A 816 -34.24 -7.12 9.99
C VAL A 816 -35.54 -6.64 10.69
N ASP A 817 -35.77 -5.33 10.78
CA ASP A 817 -36.95 -4.72 11.44
C ASP A 817 -38.13 -4.42 10.48
N PHE A 818 -38.08 -4.94 9.23
CA PHE A 818 -39.04 -4.69 8.14
C PHE A 818 -39.74 -5.96 7.62
#